data_AF-A0A820D035-F1
#
_entry.id   AF-A0A820D035-F1
#
_cell.length_a   1.000
_cell.length_b   1.000
_cell.length_c   1.000
_cell.angle_alpha   90.00
_cell.angle_beta   90.00
_cell.angle_gamma   90.00
#
_symmetry.space_group_name_H-M   'P 1'
#
loop_
_entity.id
_entity.type
_entity.pdbx_description
1 polymer ?
#
loop_
_entity_poly.entity_id
_entity_poly.type
_entity_poly.pdbx_seq_one_letter_code
_entity_poly.pdbx_strand_id
1 'polypeptide(L)'
;VIGIMGIEMAGGVYCPLSPRDPQHRLHALTQQTQSRLVLVHDLTKTKFDDNIISLDIDSILIINDMDKKGLSSVILKGEEIAYIIFTSGSTGTPKAVQVRHRNLIDCINSLTYINSFNKDDTVVQMTRCSFDIHVQEILGTLLVGGTLIMLHPGGTIDFYYLSEVLQNKQITYLHTVPSFLHSFFIFILQNKNINAVKHLRSLCSIGEAFVVHLIDLIVKIGITNCHVWNLYGPAETTIVSTFHRVDLIDDTRRVSIGRPLSNYRCMVINPYLQSSATAQDGELFVGGVGVFAGYLERDDLTTKALVEIDGELFYRTGDLVRIDHNGLLHFQGRKDHQIKLHGQRIELGEIERCLLNLTSISACVVMKWNDDYLVAYVQSSDINEQELREQCQSHLPPHMIPSFFIILDKLPLNQNGKVDRKQLPSSHFSSKHLTNNIELLLPTNDIEVSIHRIWCEIFKQNQISIDTNMFAIGGHSLLIMQLFHRYKIEFHLEANTLSISTLFQHPTITHHAQLIQQSINAIHTLDDYSWSSLHIIQARASFAQERIFLDEQIRFSSSKTTMKNMYVIPLLYRIASTNDHISITRLHHAFQSVITKHSILRTALYIDDTNGNIIQHCLDANIILNDDMKSYGFTIVNIHNDDRRHMNEIIDEILNQADLFALSKGHVIRCHILRHYHQSQDSILYVNDDLLTENDHILISIHHAMFDGASVSIFLRDLSLAYQSNDLLRIHDDSLQYIDYSIHEHIMDMTLSQEFWQLELEGGNIARLLSLPVDRQRSSTNQQRSGVASIAEITFGNELCTSFLNYASSHHLTLFQLGLSIFYVFLFKLTHGETDLCISSINANRY
;
A
#
# COMPACT_ATOMS: atom_id res chain seq x y z
N VAL A 1 -2.86 23.93 -24.63
CA VAL A 1 -1.87 24.90 -25.15
C VAL A 1 -2.53 26.06 -25.87
N ILE A 2 -3.08 25.89 -27.10
CA ILE A 2 -3.60 27.02 -27.92
C ILE A 2 -4.55 27.95 -27.14
N GLY A 3 -5.56 27.41 -26.45
CA GLY A 3 -6.49 28.23 -25.65
C GLY A 3 -5.84 29.04 -24.52
N ILE A 4 -4.77 28.53 -23.89
CA ILE A 4 -4.01 29.27 -22.86
C ILE A 4 -3.31 30.46 -23.52
N MET A 5 -2.56 30.21 -24.61
CA MET A 5 -1.86 31.26 -25.36
C MET A 5 -2.83 32.29 -25.94
N GLY A 6 -4.03 31.88 -26.37
CA GLY A 6 -5.06 32.77 -26.88
C GLY A 6 -5.66 33.70 -25.81
N ILE A 7 -5.87 33.18 -24.59
CA ILE A 7 -6.32 33.98 -23.45
C ILE A 7 -5.22 34.99 -23.04
N GLU A 8 -3.98 34.52 -22.87
CA GLU A 8 -2.81 35.37 -22.56
C GLU A 8 -2.60 36.46 -23.63
N MET A 9 -2.64 36.14 -24.92
CA MET A 9 -2.50 37.12 -26.01
C MET A 9 -3.66 38.10 -26.12
N ALA A 10 -4.85 37.75 -25.61
CA ALA A 10 -5.99 38.66 -25.47
C ALA A 10 -5.94 39.49 -24.18
N GLY A 11 -4.95 39.28 -23.31
CA GLY A 11 -4.83 39.91 -21.99
C GLY A 11 -5.88 39.46 -20.98
N GLY A 12 -6.44 38.26 -21.14
CA GLY A 12 -7.27 37.62 -20.15
C GLY A 12 -6.45 36.82 -19.14
N VAL A 13 -6.98 36.66 -17.93
CA VAL A 13 -6.45 35.74 -16.92
C VAL A 13 -6.99 34.34 -17.21
N TYR A 14 -6.13 33.33 -17.34
CA TYR A 14 -6.62 31.95 -17.52
C TYR A 14 -6.78 31.22 -16.18
N CYS A 15 -7.81 30.39 -16.09
CA CYS A 15 -8.00 29.43 -15.00
C CYS A 15 -8.09 28.03 -15.60
N PRO A 16 -7.20 27.08 -15.24
CA PRO A 16 -7.25 25.72 -15.75
C PRO A 16 -8.41 24.96 -15.08
N LEU A 17 -9.36 24.51 -15.89
CA LEU A 17 -10.45 23.64 -15.44
C LEU A 17 -10.18 22.20 -15.88
N SER A 18 -10.32 21.26 -14.95
CA SER A 18 -10.13 19.83 -15.22
C SER A 18 -11.41 19.25 -15.84
N PRO A 19 -11.36 18.65 -17.05
CA PRO A 19 -12.54 18.03 -17.65
C PRO A 19 -13.00 16.76 -16.90
N ARG A 20 -12.21 16.28 -15.92
CA ARG A 20 -12.58 15.17 -15.03
C ARG A 20 -13.37 15.62 -13.80
N ASP A 21 -13.43 16.91 -13.52
CA ASP A 21 -14.14 17.44 -12.36
C ASP A 21 -15.67 17.43 -12.61
N PRO A 22 -16.51 17.30 -11.57
CA PRO A 22 -17.96 17.28 -11.70
C PRO A 22 -18.52 18.66 -12.04
N GLN A 23 -19.68 18.71 -12.73
CA GLN A 23 -20.31 19.96 -13.19
C GLN A 23 -20.57 20.94 -12.05
N HIS A 24 -21.03 20.48 -10.88
CA HIS A 24 -21.25 21.36 -9.72
C HIS A 24 -19.94 22.00 -9.22
N ARG A 25 -18.82 21.26 -9.21
CA ARG A 25 -17.50 21.86 -8.91
C ARG A 25 -17.10 22.86 -9.98
N LEU A 26 -17.22 22.51 -11.26
CA LEU A 26 -16.88 23.42 -12.37
C LEU A 26 -17.68 24.72 -12.31
N HIS A 27 -18.99 24.65 -12.04
CA HIS A 27 -19.86 25.82 -11.82
C HIS A 27 -19.42 26.64 -10.59
N ALA A 28 -19.06 26.01 -9.48
CA ALA A 28 -18.52 26.73 -8.31
C ALA A 28 -17.19 27.44 -8.61
N LEU A 29 -16.29 26.82 -9.38
CA LEU A 29 -15.01 27.43 -9.79
C LEU A 29 -15.23 28.60 -10.79
N THR A 30 -16.17 28.48 -11.74
CA THR A 30 -16.47 29.56 -12.68
C THR A 30 -17.24 30.71 -12.04
N GLN A 31 -18.13 30.45 -11.07
CA GLN A 31 -18.72 31.49 -10.23
C GLN A 31 -17.66 32.23 -9.41
N GLN A 32 -16.77 31.50 -8.72
CA GLN A 32 -15.73 32.11 -7.87
C GLN A 32 -14.69 32.91 -8.66
N THR A 33 -14.45 32.57 -9.94
CA THR A 33 -13.63 33.39 -10.86
C THR A 33 -14.42 34.46 -11.62
N GLN A 34 -15.74 34.51 -11.45
CA GLN A 34 -16.68 35.35 -12.22
C GLN A 34 -16.49 35.20 -13.75
N SER A 35 -16.10 34.01 -14.18
CA SER A 35 -15.78 33.71 -15.58
C SER A 35 -17.02 33.86 -16.46
N ARG A 36 -16.92 34.67 -17.52
CA ARG A 36 -18.01 34.88 -18.50
C ARG A 36 -17.95 33.97 -19.71
N LEU A 37 -16.82 33.30 -19.91
CA LEU A 37 -16.47 32.54 -21.10
C LEU A 37 -15.61 31.35 -20.70
N VAL A 38 -15.84 30.20 -21.31
CA VAL A 38 -14.98 29.01 -21.19
C VAL A 38 -14.56 28.57 -22.59
N LEU A 39 -13.26 28.32 -22.78
CA LEU A 39 -12.77 27.61 -23.95
C LEU A 39 -12.87 26.10 -23.68
N VAL A 40 -13.67 25.41 -24.47
CA VAL A 40 -13.96 23.97 -24.35
C VAL A 40 -13.61 23.23 -25.64
N HIS A 41 -13.61 21.90 -25.58
CA HIS A 41 -13.81 21.04 -26.75
C HIS A 41 -15.25 20.52 -26.69
N ASP A 42 -15.92 20.30 -27.83
CA ASP A 42 -17.35 19.96 -27.88
C ASP A 42 -17.79 18.84 -26.90
N LEU A 43 -17.03 17.74 -26.82
CA LEU A 43 -17.21 16.64 -25.84
C LEU A 43 -17.27 17.06 -24.35
N THR A 44 -16.88 18.29 -24.00
CA THR A 44 -16.88 18.85 -22.64
C THR A 44 -17.83 20.05 -22.47
N LYS A 45 -18.44 20.52 -23.56
CA LYS A 45 -19.28 21.71 -23.60
C LYS A 45 -20.54 21.59 -22.75
N THR A 46 -21.10 20.38 -22.64
CA THR A 46 -22.29 20.04 -21.85
C THR A 46 -22.07 20.09 -20.33
N LYS A 47 -20.83 20.25 -19.85
CA LYS A 47 -20.52 20.43 -18.42
C LYS A 47 -20.71 21.86 -17.89
N PHE A 48 -21.21 22.77 -18.71
CA PHE A 48 -21.39 24.18 -18.39
C PHE A 48 -22.78 24.64 -18.78
N ASP A 49 -23.43 25.39 -17.89
CA ASP A 49 -24.80 25.86 -18.07
C ASP A 49 -24.86 27.07 -19.03
N ASP A 50 -26.02 27.33 -19.64
CA ASP A 50 -26.21 28.41 -20.65
C ASP A 50 -25.86 29.83 -20.15
N ASN A 51 -25.64 30.01 -18.84
CA ASN A 51 -25.22 31.27 -18.22
C ASN A 51 -23.77 31.66 -18.54
N ILE A 52 -22.94 30.75 -19.07
CA ILE A 52 -21.53 31.01 -19.42
C ILE A 52 -21.24 30.74 -20.89
N ILE A 53 -20.45 31.60 -21.54
CA ILE A 53 -20.21 31.53 -22.99
C ILE A 53 -19.20 30.41 -23.28
N SER A 54 -19.70 29.19 -23.48
CA SER A 54 -18.90 28.01 -23.83
C SER A 54 -18.54 28.00 -25.31
N LEU A 55 -17.32 28.44 -25.64
CA LEU A 55 -16.78 28.44 -27.00
C LEU A 55 -16.00 27.15 -27.27
N ASP A 56 -16.41 26.42 -28.29
CA ASP A 56 -15.65 25.27 -28.79
C ASP A 56 -14.41 25.72 -29.58
N ILE A 57 -13.25 25.18 -29.22
CA ILE A 57 -11.95 25.60 -29.77
C ILE A 57 -11.75 25.14 -31.22
N ASP A 58 -12.26 23.98 -31.60
CA ASP A 58 -12.09 23.47 -32.97
C ASP A 58 -12.99 24.23 -33.96
N SER A 59 -14.20 24.60 -33.54
CA SER A 59 -15.06 25.56 -34.26
C SER A 59 -14.33 26.89 -34.53
N ILE A 60 -13.62 27.44 -33.54
CA ILE A 60 -12.81 28.67 -33.73
C ILE A 60 -11.69 28.42 -34.76
N LEU A 61 -11.01 27.27 -34.70
CA LEU A 61 -9.92 26.94 -35.62
C LEU A 61 -10.40 26.74 -37.07
N ILE A 62 -11.63 26.23 -37.26
CA ILE A 62 -12.27 26.02 -38.57
C ILE A 62 -12.70 27.36 -39.23
N ILE A 63 -13.01 28.39 -38.45
CA ILE A 63 -13.50 29.71 -38.92
C ILE A 63 -12.40 30.60 -39.55
N ASN A 64 -11.20 30.05 -39.81
CA ASN A 64 -10.03 30.77 -40.34
C ASN A 64 -10.07 31.11 -41.85
N ASP A 65 -11.14 31.76 -42.30
CA ASP A 65 -11.14 32.61 -43.51
C ASP A 65 -11.17 34.12 -43.15
N MET A 66 -11.01 34.43 -41.85
CA MET A 66 -10.88 35.79 -41.34
C MET A 66 -9.48 36.35 -41.56
N ASP A 67 -9.40 37.61 -42.01
CA ASP A 67 -8.15 38.35 -42.23
C ASP A 67 -7.14 38.16 -41.07
N LYS A 68 -5.88 37.89 -41.41
CA LYS A 68 -4.74 38.01 -40.48
C LYS A 68 -4.39 39.48 -40.20
N LYS A 69 -5.39 40.30 -39.86
CA LYS A 69 -5.20 41.60 -39.21
C LYS A 69 -4.37 41.35 -37.95
N GLY A 70 -3.24 42.03 -37.85
CA GLY A 70 -2.20 41.68 -36.88
C GLY A 70 -2.75 41.62 -35.46
N LEU A 71 -2.31 40.60 -34.70
CA LEU A 71 -2.59 40.43 -33.29
C LEU A 71 -2.47 41.79 -32.59
N SER A 72 -3.58 42.28 -32.04
CA SER A 72 -3.60 43.49 -31.24
C SER A 72 -2.67 43.28 -30.04
N SER A 73 -1.56 44.01 -29.98
CA SER A 73 -0.57 43.84 -28.93
C SER A 73 -1.09 44.40 -27.60
N VAL A 74 -1.79 43.56 -26.84
CA VAL A 74 -2.20 43.88 -25.47
C VAL A 74 -0.96 44.02 -24.61
N ILE A 75 -0.72 45.23 -24.09
CA ILE A 75 0.47 45.54 -23.28
C ILE A 75 0.19 45.17 -21.83
N LEU A 76 0.50 43.92 -21.49
CA LEU A 76 0.43 43.39 -20.12
C LEU A 76 1.61 43.89 -19.28
N LYS A 77 1.37 44.09 -17.99
CA LYS A 77 2.37 44.47 -16.98
C LYS A 77 2.72 43.28 -16.11
N GLY A 78 3.96 43.24 -15.62
CA GLY A 78 4.41 42.19 -14.70
C GLY A 78 3.56 42.05 -13.43
N GLU A 79 2.92 43.13 -12.97
CA GLU A 79 2.09 43.13 -11.76
C GLU A 79 0.64 42.67 -11.99
N GLU A 80 0.22 42.47 -13.24
CA GLU A 80 -1.09 41.93 -13.61
C GLU A 80 -1.12 40.39 -13.49
N ILE A 81 -2.31 39.81 -13.29
CA ILE A 81 -2.48 38.37 -13.04
C ILE A 81 -2.35 37.60 -14.36
N ALA A 82 -1.46 36.60 -14.41
CA ALA A 82 -1.34 35.69 -15.54
C ALA A 82 -2.39 34.57 -15.44
N TYR A 83 -2.38 33.87 -14.30
CA TYR A 83 -3.28 32.74 -14.06
C TYR A 83 -3.85 32.73 -12.65
N ILE A 84 -4.98 32.05 -12.52
CA ILE A 84 -5.57 31.63 -11.26
C ILE A 84 -5.44 30.11 -11.18
N ILE A 85 -5.10 29.57 -10.00
CA ILE A 85 -5.18 28.13 -9.75
C ILE A 85 -5.83 27.85 -8.40
N PHE A 86 -6.53 26.72 -8.30
CA PHE A 86 -7.30 26.37 -7.11
C PHE A 86 -6.54 25.43 -6.19
N THR A 87 -6.21 25.90 -4.98
CA THR A 87 -5.72 25.05 -3.88
C THR A 87 -6.87 24.63 -2.96
N SER A 88 -6.65 23.56 -2.18
CA SER A 88 -7.64 23.07 -1.21
C SER A 88 -7.89 24.07 -0.07
N GLY A 89 -9.07 24.04 0.54
CA GLY A 89 -9.51 25.01 1.54
C GLY A 89 -9.65 24.49 2.97
N SER A 90 -9.01 25.14 3.94
CA SER A 90 -9.25 24.92 5.38
C SER A 90 -10.67 25.28 5.81
N THR A 91 -11.27 26.25 5.12
CA THR A 91 -12.70 26.60 5.20
C THR A 91 -13.58 25.75 4.27
N GLY A 92 -13.01 24.73 3.61
CA GLY A 92 -13.67 23.77 2.73
C GLY A 92 -14.29 24.34 1.46
N THR A 93 -13.92 25.58 1.12
CA THR A 93 -14.12 26.19 -0.19
C THR A 93 -12.76 26.27 -0.89
N PRO A 94 -12.62 25.85 -2.16
CA PRO A 94 -11.39 26.02 -2.92
C PRO A 94 -10.84 27.45 -2.85
N LYS A 95 -9.52 27.59 -2.75
CA LYS A 95 -8.87 28.90 -2.71
C LYS A 95 -8.31 29.24 -4.09
N ALA A 96 -8.85 30.27 -4.73
CA ALA A 96 -8.35 30.80 -5.99
C ALA A 96 -7.05 31.61 -5.78
N VAL A 97 -5.90 30.95 -5.90
CA VAL A 97 -4.56 31.56 -5.83
C VAL A 97 -4.32 32.38 -7.09
N GLN A 98 -4.15 33.70 -6.95
CA GLN A 98 -3.90 34.62 -8.06
C GLN A 98 -2.39 34.83 -8.26
N VAL A 99 -1.83 34.47 -9.42
CA VAL A 99 -0.39 34.56 -9.71
C VAL A 99 -0.11 35.61 -10.79
N ARG A 100 0.82 36.53 -10.53
CA ARG A 100 1.19 37.62 -11.45
C ARG A 100 2.12 37.13 -12.56
N HIS A 101 2.11 37.78 -13.72
CA HIS A 101 3.09 37.53 -14.79
C HIS A 101 4.53 37.62 -14.28
N ARG A 102 4.85 38.58 -13.41
CA ARG A 102 6.18 38.72 -12.80
C ARG A 102 6.55 37.53 -11.94
N ASN A 103 5.65 37.06 -11.07
CA ASN A 103 5.91 35.89 -10.23
C ASN A 103 6.29 34.68 -11.12
N LEU A 104 5.51 34.46 -12.19
CA LEU A 104 5.70 33.36 -13.14
C LEU A 104 7.02 33.48 -13.92
N ILE A 105 7.34 34.66 -14.46
CA ILE A 105 8.54 34.88 -15.28
C ILE A 105 9.82 34.81 -14.43
N ASP A 106 9.83 35.37 -13.20
CA ASP A 106 10.97 35.22 -12.28
C ASP A 106 11.20 33.74 -11.87
N CYS A 107 10.12 32.99 -11.63
CA CYS A 107 10.19 31.55 -11.36
C CYS A 107 10.75 30.78 -12.57
N ILE A 108 10.19 30.97 -13.77
CA ILE A 108 10.63 30.30 -15.00
C ILE A 108 12.08 30.64 -15.32
N ASN A 109 12.50 31.91 -15.22
CA ASN A 109 13.89 32.31 -15.44
C ASN A 109 14.85 31.64 -14.43
N SER A 110 14.45 31.54 -13.16
CA SER A 110 15.25 30.87 -12.12
C SER A 110 15.37 29.37 -12.37
N LEU A 111 14.28 28.70 -12.73
CA LEU A 111 14.28 27.26 -13.07
C LEU A 111 15.07 26.99 -14.35
N THR A 112 14.97 27.88 -15.34
CA THR A 112 15.74 27.83 -16.59
C THR A 112 17.24 27.95 -16.31
N TYR A 113 17.65 28.88 -15.44
CA TYR A 113 19.04 29.05 -15.06
C TYR A 113 19.63 27.82 -14.35
N ILE A 114 18.97 27.29 -13.30
CA ILE A 114 19.54 26.17 -12.52
C ILE A 114 19.63 24.87 -13.34
N ASN A 115 18.73 24.65 -14.29
CA ASN A 115 18.72 23.48 -15.16
C ASN A 115 19.52 23.66 -16.47
N SER A 116 19.92 24.90 -16.81
CA SER A 116 20.39 25.28 -18.15
C SER A 116 19.38 24.92 -19.27
N PHE A 117 18.10 25.14 -19.01
CA PHE A 117 16.98 24.82 -19.90
C PHE A 117 17.00 25.70 -21.16
N ASN A 118 16.72 25.13 -22.33
CA ASN A 118 16.88 25.81 -23.61
C ASN A 118 16.04 25.16 -24.73
N LYS A 119 16.06 25.78 -25.92
CA LYS A 119 15.32 25.36 -27.13
C LYS A 119 15.56 23.92 -27.62
N ASP A 120 16.70 23.31 -27.29
CA ASP A 120 17.04 21.97 -27.75
C ASP A 120 16.51 20.89 -26.78
N ASP A 121 15.92 21.29 -25.65
CA ASP A 121 15.27 20.39 -24.70
C ASP A 121 13.83 20.05 -25.11
N THR A 122 13.47 18.79 -24.90
CA THR A 122 12.11 18.26 -25.03
C THR A 122 11.56 17.87 -23.66
N VAL A 123 10.36 18.37 -23.32
CA VAL A 123 9.62 18.15 -22.07
C VAL A 123 8.39 17.28 -22.34
N VAL A 124 8.07 16.37 -21.42
CA VAL A 124 6.81 15.62 -21.43
C VAL A 124 5.78 16.25 -20.49
N GLN A 125 4.55 16.43 -20.97
CA GLN A 125 3.44 16.98 -20.20
C GLN A 125 2.83 15.89 -19.30
N MET A 126 3.25 15.87 -18.02
CA MET A 126 2.85 14.87 -17.02
C MET A 126 1.74 15.36 -16.09
N THR A 127 1.78 16.65 -15.73
CA THR A 127 1.03 17.16 -14.59
C THR A 127 -0.40 17.55 -14.97
N ARG A 128 -1.38 17.15 -14.14
CA ARG A 128 -2.79 17.55 -14.36
C ARG A 128 -2.92 19.07 -14.20
N CYS A 129 -3.74 19.69 -15.05
CA CYS A 129 -3.92 21.15 -15.11
C CYS A 129 -4.36 21.80 -13.78
N SER A 130 -4.91 21.03 -12.84
CA SER A 130 -5.21 21.45 -11.46
C SER A 130 -3.99 21.81 -10.61
N PHE A 131 -2.75 21.53 -11.05
CA PHE A 131 -1.51 21.82 -10.31
C PHE A 131 -0.58 22.71 -11.13
N ASP A 132 0.08 23.67 -10.47
CA ASP A 132 0.80 24.77 -11.13
C ASP A 132 2.10 24.35 -11.82
N ILE A 133 2.61 23.16 -11.54
CA ILE A 133 3.67 22.52 -12.34
C ILE A 133 3.24 22.30 -13.81
N HIS A 134 1.96 22.19 -14.15
CA HIS A 134 1.53 22.19 -15.56
C HIS A 134 1.86 23.51 -16.28
N VAL A 135 1.92 24.63 -15.53
CA VAL A 135 2.30 25.95 -16.06
C VAL A 135 3.79 25.95 -16.40
N GLN A 136 4.62 25.37 -15.54
CA GLN A 136 6.06 25.17 -15.81
C GLN A 136 6.28 24.24 -17.01
N GLU A 137 5.56 23.11 -17.08
CA GLU A 137 5.64 22.18 -18.21
C GLU A 137 5.23 22.83 -19.53
N ILE A 138 4.18 23.66 -19.56
CA ILE A 138 3.71 24.29 -20.80
C ILE A 138 4.46 25.59 -21.10
N LEU A 139 4.31 26.62 -20.26
CA LEU A 139 4.82 27.96 -20.55
C LEU A 139 6.34 28.05 -20.37
N GLY A 140 6.92 27.32 -19.40
CA GLY A 140 8.37 27.24 -19.26
C GLY A 140 9.04 26.71 -20.53
N THR A 141 8.51 25.61 -21.09
CA THR A 141 8.99 25.01 -22.36
C THR A 141 8.87 25.98 -23.54
N LEU A 142 7.71 26.63 -23.68
CA LEU A 142 7.47 27.54 -24.80
C LEU A 142 8.31 28.83 -24.71
N LEU A 143 8.58 29.34 -23.50
CA LEU A 143 9.39 30.54 -23.29
C LEU A 143 10.88 30.33 -23.59
N VAL A 144 11.42 29.12 -23.38
CA VAL A 144 12.79 28.78 -23.82
C VAL A 144 12.89 28.33 -25.28
N GLY A 145 11.75 28.20 -25.97
CA GLY A 145 11.65 27.71 -27.35
C GLY A 145 11.81 26.19 -27.49
N GLY A 146 11.63 25.43 -26.40
CA GLY A 146 11.75 23.97 -26.36
C GLY A 146 10.53 23.24 -26.92
N THR A 147 10.61 21.90 -26.99
CA THR A 147 9.53 21.05 -27.52
C THR A 147 8.68 20.45 -26.41
N LEU A 148 7.37 20.66 -26.44
CA LEU A 148 6.42 20.04 -25.52
C LEU A 148 5.76 18.80 -26.15
N ILE A 149 5.83 17.66 -25.46
CA ILE A 149 5.19 16.41 -25.84
C ILE A 149 3.97 16.15 -24.95
N MET A 150 2.78 16.21 -25.56
CA MET A 150 1.52 15.84 -24.92
C MET A 150 1.35 14.31 -24.92
N LEU A 151 1.07 13.72 -23.76
CA LEU A 151 0.71 12.30 -23.65
C LEU A 151 -0.78 12.08 -23.99
N HIS A 152 -1.12 10.92 -24.55
CA HIS A 152 -2.53 10.55 -24.72
C HIS A 152 -3.23 10.34 -23.35
N PRO A 153 -4.57 10.46 -23.26
CA PRO A 153 -5.30 10.36 -22.00
C PRO A 153 -5.01 9.08 -21.21
N GLY A 154 -4.40 9.21 -20.03
CA GLY A 154 -3.98 8.08 -19.20
C GLY A 154 -2.53 7.63 -19.40
N GLY A 155 -1.82 8.13 -20.42
CA GLY A 155 -0.43 7.73 -20.73
C GLY A 155 0.61 8.07 -19.65
N THR A 156 0.30 8.95 -18.70
CA THR A 156 1.10 9.14 -17.48
C THR A 156 1.14 7.87 -16.61
N ILE A 157 0.07 7.08 -16.68
CA ILE A 157 -0.13 5.81 -15.98
C ILE A 157 -0.26 4.64 -16.98
N ASP A 158 0.48 4.70 -18.09
CA ASP A 158 0.88 3.52 -18.86
C ASP A 158 2.41 3.58 -18.98
N PHE A 159 3.13 2.71 -18.27
CA PHE A 159 4.59 2.78 -18.21
C PHE A 159 5.27 2.15 -19.42
N TYR A 160 4.58 1.28 -20.18
CA TYR A 160 5.09 0.81 -21.47
C TYR A 160 5.06 1.95 -22.48
N TYR A 161 3.89 2.60 -22.63
CA TYR A 161 3.73 3.79 -23.47
C TYR A 161 4.62 4.95 -23.02
N LEU A 162 4.69 5.27 -21.72
CA LEU A 162 5.55 6.34 -21.22
C LEU A 162 7.03 6.04 -21.52
N SER A 163 7.48 4.80 -21.31
CA SER A 163 8.85 4.40 -21.68
C SER A 163 9.11 4.56 -23.17
N GLU A 164 8.15 4.19 -24.01
CA GLU A 164 8.23 4.40 -25.45
C GLU A 164 8.31 5.88 -25.80
N VAL A 165 7.49 6.74 -25.20
CA VAL A 165 7.51 8.19 -25.43
C VAL A 165 8.82 8.82 -24.96
N LEU A 166 9.30 8.49 -23.77
CA LEU A 166 10.59 8.99 -23.25
C LEU A 166 11.74 8.64 -24.22
N GLN A 167 11.75 7.41 -24.76
CA GLN A 167 12.75 6.96 -25.72
C GLN A 167 12.58 7.59 -27.12
N ASN A 168 11.42 7.39 -27.74
CA ASN A 168 11.18 7.69 -29.16
C ASN A 168 10.97 9.20 -29.42
N LYS A 169 10.65 9.98 -28.39
CA LYS A 169 10.66 11.46 -28.44
C LYS A 169 11.88 12.08 -27.77
N GLN A 170 12.86 11.26 -27.35
CA GLN A 170 14.12 11.68 -26.73
C GLN A 170 13.92 12.71 -25.62
N ILE A 171 13.00 12.42 -24.70
CA ILE A 171 12.60 13.36 -23.64
C ILE A 171 13.80 13.65 -22.75
N THR A 172 14.09 14.94 -22.58
CA THR A 172 15.23 15.46 -21.82
C THR A 172 14.87 15.94 -20.42
N TYR A 173 13.60 16.28 -20.20
CA TYR A 173 13.11 16.85 -18.95
C TYR A 173 11.85 16.11 -18.48
N LEU A 174 11.88 15.70 -17.22
CA LEU A 174 10.73 15.10 -16.55
C LEU A 174 10.41 15.89 -15.28
N HIS A 175 9.14 16.25 -15.09
CA HIS A 175 8.60 16.86 -13.88
C HIS A 175 7.59 15.89 -13.27
N THR A 176 7.76 15.56 -11.99
CA THR A 176 6.99 14.50 -11.33
C THR A 176 7.19 14.51 -9.80
N VAL A 177 6.70 13.47 -9.11
CA VAL A 177 6.68 13.34 -7.64
C VAL A 177 7.51 12.11 -7.20
N PRO A 178 8.07 12.07 -5.98
CA PRO A 178 8.87 10.95 -5.48
C PRO A 178 8.19 9.57 -5.57
N SER A 179 6.91 9.46 -5.19
CA SER A 179 6.14 8.19 -5.24
C SER A 179 5.95 7.66 -6.67
N PHE A 180 5.74 8.55 -7.63
CA PHE A 180 5.69 8.23 -9.05
C PHE A 180 7.05 7.74 -9.55
N LEU A 181 8.15 8.42 -9.17
CA LEU A 181 9.48 8.03 -9.62
C LEU A 181 9.88 6.67 -9.08
N HIS A 182 9.60 6.38 -7.80
CA HIS A 182 9.79 5.04 -7.25
C HIS A 182 9.07 4.01 -8.12
N SER A 183 7.77 4.22 -8.36
CA SER A 183 6.92 3.33 -9.16
C SER A 183 7.46 3.11 -10.58
N PHE A 184 7.79 4.19 -11.28
CA PHE A 184 8.26 4.15 -12.67
C PHE A 184 9.66 3.53 -12.78
N PHE A 185 10.57 3.84 -11.86
CA PHE A 185 11.94 3.34 -11.90
C PHE A 185 12.04 1.87 -11.48
N ILE A 186 11.19 1.39 -10.57
CA ILE A 186 11.01 -0.05 -10.34
C ILE A 186 10.56 -0.76 -11.63
N PHE A 187 9.57 -0.20 -12.35
CA PHE A 187 9.12 -0.75 -13.63
C PHE A 187 10.22 -0.76 -14.70
N ILE A 188 10.98 0.33 -14.84
CA ILE A 188 12.11 0.44 -15.80
C ILE A 188 13.17 -0.63 -15.53
N LEU A 189 13.50 -0.87 -14.26
CA LEU A 189 14.42 -1.94 -13.87
C LEU A 189 13.82 -3.32 -14.18
N GLN A 190 12.59 -3.62 -13.73
CA GLN A 190 11.93 -4.91 -13.96
C GLN A 190 11.86 -5.30 -15.45
N ASN A 191 11.58 -4.33 -16.33
CA ASN A 191 11.53 -4.53 -17.78
C ASN A 191 12.89 -4.36 -18.48
N LYS A 192 13.98 -4.13 -17.72
CA LYS A 192 15.35 -3.87 -18.20
C LYS A 192 15.44 -2.70 -19.20
N ASN A 193 14.48 -1.80 -19.20
CA ASN A 193 14.32 -0.75 -20.21
C ASN A 193 15.01 0.57 -19.83
N ILE A 194 16.26 0.49 -19.37
CA ILE A 194 17.07 1.68 -19.02
C ILE A 194 17.20 2.65 -20.21
N ASN A 195 17.11 2.13 -21.45
CA ASN A 195 17.09 2.91 -22.67
C ASN A 195 15.95 3.96 -22.75
N ALA A 196 14.84 3.75 -22.04
CA ALA A 196 13.73 4.70 -21.99
C ALA A 196 14.13 6.06 -21.41
N VAL A 197 14.98 6.05 -20.37
CA VAL A 197 15.33 7.25 -19.59
C VAL A 197 16.69 7.84 -19.93
N LYS A 198 17.43 7.23 -20.87
CA LYS A 198 18.81 7.63 -21.26
C LYS A 198 18.95 9.06 -21.80
N HIS A 199 17.85 9.64 -22.29
CA HIS A 199 17.82 10.99 -22.84
C HIS A 199 17.58 12.07 -21.77
N LEU A 200 17.18 11.69 -20.54
CA LEU A 200 16.94 12.64 -19.46
C LEU A 200 18.23 13.37 -19.07
N ARG A 201 18.14 14.71 -19.12
CA ARG A 201 19.16 15.68 -18.72
C ARG A 201 18.80 16.38 -17.41
N SER A 202 17.50 16.54 -17.13
CA SER A 202 17.00 16.98 -15.82
C SER A 202 15.80 16.16 -15.37
N LEU A 203 15.82 15.78 -14.09
CA LEU A 203 14.75 15.11 -13.38
C LEU A 203 14.34 15.96 -12.18
N CYS A 204 13.22 16.66 -12.30
CA CYS A 204 12.69 17.53 -11.24
C CYS A 204 11.61 16.79 -10.44
N SER A 205 11.81 16.68 -9.14
CA SER A 205 10.87 16.07 -8.20
C SER A 205 10.34 17.12 -7.23
N ILE A 206 9.01 17.16 -7.02
CA ILE A 206 8.32 18.14 -6.17
C ILE A 206 7.05 17.53 -5.55
N GLY A 207 6.37 18.28 -4.68
CA GLY A 207 5.06 17.96 -4.13
C GLY A 207 5.10 17.11 -2.85
N GLU A 208 6.07 16.20 -2.73
CA GLU A 208 6.24 15.28 -1.59
C GLU A 208 7.63 15.44 -0.94
N ALA A 209 7.90 14.66 0.11
CA ALA A 209 9.26 14.59 0.66
C ALA A 209 10.12 13.62 -0.17
N PHE A 210 11.32 14.06 -0.58
CA PHE A 210 12.24 13.20 -1.31
C PHE A 210 12.89 12.18 -0.35
N VAL A 211 12.83 10.90 -0.72
CA VAL A 211 13.20 9.76 0.13
C VAL A 211 14.54 9.15 -0.29
N VAL A 212 15.37 8.76 0.69
CA VAL A 212 16.75 8.29 0.45
C VAL A 212 16.80 7.08 -0.48
N HIS A 213 15.90 6.11 -0.32
CA HIS A 213 15.85 4.92 -1.16
C HIS A 213 15.56 5.21 -2.66
N LEU A 214 15.09 6.41 -3.00
CA LEU A 214 14.94 6.83 -4.40
C LEU A 214 16.30 7.16 -5.02
N ILE A 215 17.29 7.59 -4.22
CA ILE A 215 18.68 7.79 -4.66
C ILE A 215 19.27 6.44 -5.11
N ASP A 216 19.18 5.40 -4.27
CA ASP A 216 19.59 4.03 -4.63
C ASP A 216 18.97 3.58 -5.96
N LEU A 217 17.70 3.93 -6.20
CA LEU A 217 16.96 3.53 -7.38
C LEU A 217 17.39 4.31 -8.64
N ILE A 218 17.66 5.61 -8.52
CA ILE A 218 18.27 6.44 -9.58
C ILE A 218 19.66 5.88 -9.93
N VAL A 219 20.48 5.59 -8.92
CA VAL A 219 21.85 5.08 -9.07
C VAL A 219 21.85 3.71 -9.76
N LYS A 220 20.94 2.80 -9.38
CA LYS A 220 20.77 1.49 -10.04
C LYS A 220 20.39 1.58 -11.52
N ILE A 221 19.64 2.61 -11.94
CA ILE A 221 19.32 2.84 -13.35
C ILE A 221 20.52 3.45 -14.10
N GLY A 222 21.41 4.17 -13.40
CA GLY A 222 22.66 4.66 -13.98
C GLY A 222 22.49 5.86 -14.91
N ILE A 223 21.54 6.77 -14.63
CA ILE A 223 21.32 7.99 -15.44
C ILE A 223 22.41 9.05 -15.15
N THR A 224 23.66 8.76 -15.52
CA THR A 224 24.85 9.56 -15.18
C THR A 224 24.87 10.97 -15.75
N ASN A 225 24.14 11.24 -16.84
CA ASN A 225 24.05 12.53 -17.50
C ASN A 225 22.83 13.38 -17.08
N CYS A 226 22.09 12.95 -16.04
CA CYS A 226 20.90 13.65 -15.57
C CYS A 226 21.16 14.39 -14.25
N HIS A 227 20.70 15.63 -14.15
CA HIS A 227 20.64 16.35 -12.87
C HIS A 227 19.33 16.04 -12.15
N VAL A 228 19.41 15.46 -10.96
CA VAL A 228 18.25 15.22 -10.10
C VAL A 228 18.04 16.39 -9.15
N TRP A 229 16.83 16.93 -9.13
CA TRP A 229 16.47 18.07 -8.29
C TRP A 229 15.33 17.72 -7.36
N ASN A 230 15.53 17.99 -6.07
CA ASN A 230 14.44 18.10 -5.10
C ASN A 230 14.03 19.58 -5.05
N LEU A 231 12.81 19.86 -5.50
CA LEU A 231 12.23 21.19 -5.58
C LEU A 231 11.08 21.30 -4.58
N TYR A 232 10.88 22.49 -4.00
CA TYR A 232 9.81 22.74 -3.04
C TYR A 232 9.18 24.10 -3.30
N GLY A 233 7.85 24.16 -3.32
CA GLY A 233 7.05 25.38 -3.34
C GLY A 233 5.56 25.06 -3.15
N PRO A 234 4.80 25.85 -2.37
CA PRO A 234 3.34 25.92 -2.48
C PRO A 234 2.90 26.92 -3.57
N ALA A 235 1.69 26.76 -4.13
CA ALA A 235 1.21 27.60 -5.23
C ALA A 235 1.10 29.09 -4.87
N GLU A 236 0.88 29.43 -3.60
CA GLU A 236 0.89 30.80 -3.08
C GLU A 236 2.29 31.47 -3.12
N THR A 237 3.32 30.70 -3.49
CA THR A 237 4.70 31.16 -3.75
C THR A 237 5.14 30.91 -5.19
N THR A 238 4.20 30.58 -6.08
CA THR A 238 4.40 30.36 -7.52
C THR A 238 5.34 29.21 -7.85
N ILE A 239 4.77 28.00 -7.98
CA ILE A 239 5.40 26.77 -8.48
C ILE A 239 6.57 26.23 -7.63
N VAL A 240 7.69 26.95 -7.55
CA VAL A 240 8.90 26.57 -6.82
C VAL A 240 9.41 27.76 -6.02
N SER A 241 9.81 27.51 -4.77
CA SER A 241 10.45 28.46 -3.87
C SER A 241 11.91 28.13 -3.58
N THR A 242 12.21 26.85 -3.38
CA THR A 242 13.55 26.37 -3.03
C THR A 242 13.96 25.18 -3.88
N PHE A 243 15.26 25.03 -4.08
CA PHE A 243 15.84 23.98 -4.91
C PHE A 243 17.09 23.37 -4.27
N HIS A 244 17.22 22.06 -4.42
CA HIS A 244 18.39 21.28 -4.06
C HIS A 244 18.74 20.34 -5.22
N ARG A 245 19.99 20.34 -5.67
CA ARG A 245 20.49 19.26 -6.53
C ARG A 245 20.79 18.09 -5.61
N VAL A 246 20.09 16.97 -5.80
CA VAL A 246 20.31 15.75 -5.02
C VAL A 246 21.70 15.22 -5.39
N ASP A 247 22.55 15.01 -4.39
CA ASP A 247 23.79 14.27 -4.62
C ASP A 247 23.47 12.77 -4.69
N LEU A 248 24.06 12.08 -5.66
CA LEU A 248 23.85 10.65 -5.88
C LEU A 248 24.97 9.79 -5.26
N ILE A 249 25.90 10.43 -4.54
CA ILE A 249 27.11 9.82 -3.97
C ILE A 249 27.12 9.93 -2.42
N ASP A 250 26.25 10.76 -1.82
CA ASP A 250 26.23 11.06 -0.38
C ASP A 250 25.18 10.23 0.40
N ASP A 251 25.57 9.60 1.52
CA ASP A 251 24.70 8.81 2.43
C ASP A 251 24.03 9.71 3.50
N THR A 252 23.82 11.00 3.22
CA THR A 252 23.08 11.86 4.16
C THR A 252 21.61 11.48 4.18
N ARG A 253 21.20 10.84 5.27
CA ARG A 253 19.90 10.14 5.45
C ARG A 253 18.64 11.02 5.41
N ARG A 254 18.73 12.27 4.93
CA ARG A 254 17.63 13.22 4.71
C ARG A 254 17.98 14.14 3.55
N VAL A 255 17.19 14.11 2.47
CA VAL A 255 17.38 14.99 1.32
C VAL A 255 16.84 16.38 1.64
N SER A 256 17.69 17.40 1.48
CA SER A 256 17.34 18.80 1.73
C SER A 256 16.36 19.34 0.66
N ILE A 257 15.49 20.29 1.04
CA ILE A 257 14.74 21.13 0.08
C ILE A 257 15.57 22.34 -0.41
N GLY A 258 16.78 22.50 0.12
CA GLY A 258 17.85 23.32 -0.43
C GLY A 258 17.82 24.78 -0.03
N ARG A 259 17.99 25.66 -1.03
CA ARG A 259 18.11 27.11 -0.87
C ARG A 259 17.03 27.85 -1.69
N PRO A 260 16.69 29.12 -1.38
CA PRO A 260 15.75 29.90 -2.18
C PRO A 260 16.18 30.05 -3.66
N LEU A 261 15.22 30.16 -4.56
CA LEU A 261 15.46 30.64 -5.94
C LEU A 261 15.97 32.09 -5.95
N SER A 262 16.46 32.53 -7.11
CA SER A 262 16.83 33.94 -7.32
C SER A 262 15.61 34.83 -7.09
N ASN A 263 15.81 35.99 -6.44
CA ASN A 263 14.76 36.94 -6.06
C ASN A 263 13.71 36.43 -5.03
N TYR A 264 13.86 35.21 -4.50
CA TYR A 264 13.07 34.68 -3.37
C TYR A 264 13.84 34.83 -2.05
N ARG A 265 13.12 34.85 -0.93
CA ARG A 265 13.70 34.79 0.42
C ARG A 265 12.98 33.74 1.26
N CYS A 266 13.72 33.04 2.11
CA CYS A 266 13.14 32.12 3.09
C CYS A 266 13.61 32.51 4.49
N MET A 267 12.67 32.56 5.43
CA MET A 267 12.93 32.72 6.87
C MET A 267 12.33 31.53 7.61
N VAL A 268 13.00 31.09 8.67
CA VAL A 268 12.51 29.99 9.53
C VAL A 268 12.16 30.59 10.87
N ILE A 269 10.87 30.69 11.17
CA ILE A 269 10.33 31.47 12.28
C ILE A 269 9.95 30.54 13.42
N ASN A 270 10.52 30.76 14.60
CA ASN A 270 10.21 29.96 15.79
C ASN A 270 8.82 30.33 16.37
N PRO A 271 8.27 29.56 17.33
CA PRO A 271 6.95 29.85 17.91
C PRO A 271 6.79 31.22 18.58
N TYR A 272 7.88 31.94 18.85
CA TYR A 272 7.91 33.27 19.45
C TYR A 272 8.08 34.40 18.41
N LEU A 273 7.88 34.10 17.12
CA LEU A 273 8.04 35.03 15.99
C LEU A 273 9.47 35.58 15.81
N GLN A 274 10.48 34.86 16.28
CA GLN A 274 11.88 35.20 16.08
C GLN A 274 12.50 34.31 14.98
N SER A 275 13.48 34.82 14.25
CA SER A 275 14.28 34.00 13.33
C SER A 275 14.98 32.88 14.11
N SER A 276 14.79 31.64 13.68
CA SER A 276 15.36 30.44 14.29
C SER A 276 16.88 30.41 14.06
N ALA A 277 17.62 29.97 15.08
CA ALA A 277 19.04 29.70 14.95
C ALA A 277 19.27 28.37 14.20
N THR A 278 20.50 28.17 13.72
CA THR A 278 20.94 26.92 13.10
C THR A 278 20.58 25.70 13.96
N ALA A 279 20.10 24.64 13.31
CA ALA A 279 19.66 23.37 13.89
C ALA A 279 18.38 23.39 14.76
N GLN A 280 17.66 24.51 14.93
CA GLN A 280 16.34 24.54 15.56
C GLN A 280 15.17 24.56 14.54
N ASP A 281 14.12 23.79 14.83
CA ASP A 281 12.90 23.71 13.99
C ASP A 281 12.02 24.97 14.10
N GLY A 282 11.48 25.42 12.97
CA GLY A 282 10.54 26.54 12.88
C GLY A 282 9.60 26.47 11.67
N GLU A 283 8.62 27.38 11.62
CA GLU A 283 7.68 27.54 10.51
C GLU A 283 8.37 28.25 9.34
N LEU A 284 8.30 27.69 8.13
CA LEU A 284 8.87 28.30 6.94
C LEU A 284 8.00 29.47 6.43
N PHE A 285 8.61 30.63 6.29
CA PHE A 285 8.05 31.83 5.69
C PHE A 285 8.79 32.10 4.37
N VAL A 286 8.07 32.33 3.27
CA VAL A 286 8.65 32.60 1.94
C VAL A 286 8.25 34.00 1.49
N GLY A 287 9.23 34.84 1.20
CA GLY A 287 9.05 36.21 0.72
C GLY A 287 9.76 36.47 -0.61
N GLY A 288 9.71 37.71 -1.07
CA GLY A 288 10.26 38.11 -2.37
C GLY A 288 9.32 37.77 -3.54
N VAL A 289 9.90 37.61 -4.73
CA VAL A 289 9.14 37.69 -5.99
C VAL A 289 8.21 36.50 -6.28
N GLY A 290 8.32 35.39 -5.55
CA GLY A 290 7.37 34.26 -5.69
C GLY A 290 5.98 34.53 -5.12
N VAL A 291 5.85 35.48 -4.18
CA VAL A 291 4.62 35.68 -3.42
C VAL A 291 3.46 36.10 -4.32
N PHE A 292 2.38 35.33 -4.26
CA PHE A 292 1.13 35.53 -5.00
C PHE A 292 0.48 36.92 -4.78
N ALA A 293 -0.53 37.24 -5.59
CA ALA A 293 -1.31 38.47 -5.40
C ALA A 293 -2.31 38.39 -4.24
N GLY A 294 -2.77 37.18 -3.94
CA GLY A 294 -3.74 36.90 -2.88
C GLY A 294 -4.67 35.76 -3.28
N TYR A 295 -5.64 35.48 -2.41
CA TYR A 295 -6.77 34.62 -2.74
C TYR A 295 -7.92 35.50 -3.27
N LEU A 296 -8.44 35.21 -4.47
CA LEU A 296 -9.49 36.00 -5.11
C LEU A 296 -10.74 36.10 -4.21
N GLU A 297 -11.18 37.34 -3.99
CA GLU A 297 -12.31 37.73 -3.13
C GLU A 297 -12.25 37.18 -1.69
N ARG A 298 -11.04 36.85 -1.19
CA ARG A 298 -10.80 36.24 0.13
C ARG A 298 -9.70 36.95 0.91
N ASP A 299 -9.82 38.27 1.06
CA ASP A 299 -8.93 39.11 1.89
C ASP A 299 -8.80 38.60 3.33
N ASP A 300 -9.86 37.97 3.86
CA ASP A 300 -9.87 37.32 5.17
C ASP A 300 -8.86 36.16 5.27
N LEU A 301 -8.51 35.52 4.16
CA LEU A 301 -7.47 34.49 4.08
C LEU A 301 -6.12 35.12 3.69
N THR A 302 -6.11 36.06 2.74
CA THR A 302 -4.89 36.74 2.26
C THR A 302 -4.15 37.41 3.42
N THR A 303 -4.87 38.18 4.25
CA THR A 303 -4.31 38.90 5.42
C THR A 303 -3.89 37.97 6.57
N LYS A 304 -4.33 36.70 6.58
CA LYS A 304 -3.88 35.68 7.55
C LYS A 304 -2.69 34.86 7.06
N ALA A 305 -2.57 34.71 5.74
CA ALA A 305 -1.53 33.94 5.07
C ALA A 305 -0.26 34.76 4.78
N LEU A 306 -0.40 36.07 4.54
CA LEU A 306 0.70 37.01 4.41
C LEU A 306 1.05 37.65 5.76
N VAL A 307 2.34 37.87 5.99
CA VAL A 307 2.88 38.67 7.10
C VAL A 307 3.93 39.62 6.54
N GLU A 308 3.88 40.88 6.95
CA GLU A 308 4.92 41.87 6.64
C GLU A 308 6.06 41.76 7.66
N ILE A 309 7.30 41.64 7.17
CA ILE A 309 8.53 41.60 7.98
C ILE A 309 9.52 42.56 7.31
N ASP A 310 10.02 43.55 8.06
CA ASP A 310 10.97 44.57 7.59
C ASP A 310 10.57 45.30 6.29
N GLY A 311 9.26 45.45 6.04
CA GLY A 311 8.71 46.09 4.85
C GLY A 311 8.52 45.16 3.64
N GLU A 312 8.77 43.86 3.78
CA GLU A 312 8.54 42.85 2.74
C GLU A 312 7.45 41.85 3.16
N LEU A 313 6.65 41.42 2.19
CA LEU A 313 5.59 40.42 2.42
C LEU A 313 6.15 38.99 2.32
N PHE A 314 5.82 38.17 3.32
CA PHE A 314 6.12 36.75 3.40
C PHE A 314 4.83 35.93 3.48
N TYR A 315 4.70 34.92 2.63
CA TYR A 315 3.70 33.87 2.76
C TYR A 315 4.10 32.85 3.82
N ARG A 316 3.18 32.57 4.75
CA ARG A 316 3.30 31.53 5.77
C ARG A 316 2.96 30.17 5.20
N THR A 317 3.95 29.29 5.01
CA THR A 317 3.70 28.00 4.36
C THR A 317 2.96 27.02 5.27
N GLY A 318 3.14 27.14 6.60
CA GLY A 318 2.70 26.16 7.60
C GLY A 318 3.53 24.86 7.60
N ASP A 319 4.56 24.76 6.76
CA ASP A 319 5.56 23.68 6.81
C ASP A 319 6.58 23.95 7.92
N LEU A 320 7.02 22.90 8.60
CA LEU A 320 8.09 22.93 9.60
C LEU A 320 9.41 22.52 8.95
N VAL A 321 10.46 23.32 9.18
CA VAL A 321 11.80 23.11 8.61
C VAL A 321 12.91 23.41 9.62
N ARG A 322 14.11 22.91 9.33
CA ARG A 322 15.35 23.16 10.07
C ARG A 322 16.42 23.71 9.13
N ILE A 323 17.17 24.71 9.57
CA ILE A 323 18.36 25.20 8.84
C ILE A 323 19.58 24.40 9.33
N ASP A 324 20.39 23.85 8.41
CA ASP A 324 21.66 23.20 8.75
C ASP A 324 22.86 24.17 8.76
N HIS A 325 24.05 23.67 9.10
CA HIS A 325 25.28 24.46 9.19
C HIS A 325 25.76 25.04 7.85
N ASN A 326 25.24 24.56 6.71
CA ASN A 326 25.52 25.07 5.37
C ASN A 326 24.42 26.04 4.88
N GLY A 327 23.44 26.37 5.72
CA GLY A 327 22.30 27.21 5.37
C GLY A 327 21.23 26.49 4.53
N LEU A 328 21.27 25.16 4.41
CA LEU A 328 20.29 24.40 3.66
C LEU A 328 19.05 24.09 4.52
N LEU A 329 17.88 24.11 3.87
CA LEU A 329 16.60 23.88 4.51
C LEU A 329 16.23 22.39 4.50
N HIS A 330 15.90 21.83 5.65
CA HIS A 330 15.49 20.43 5.82
C HIS A 330 14.04 20.36 6.30
N PHE A 331 13.16 19.80 5.48
CA PHE A 331 11.74 19.63 5.80
C PHE A 331 11.54 18.62 6.95
N GLN A 332 10.72 18.99 7.94
CA GLN A 332 10.41 18.15 9.11
C GLN A 332 8.94 17.69 9.18
N GLY A 333 8.03 18.35 8.44
CA GLY A 333 6.60 18.05 8.46
C GLY A 333 5.74 19.30 8.33
N ARG A 334 4.50 19.25 8.81
CA ARG A 334 3.59 20.41 8.88
C ARG A 334 3.21 20.77 10.31
N LYS A 335 2.87 22.04 10.50
CA LYS A 335 2.38 22.63 11.76
C LYS A 335 0.85 22.50 11.92
N ASP A 336 0.15 22.32 10.81
CA ASP A 336 -1.30 22.11 10.74
C ASP A 336 -1.63 20.66 10.35
N HIS A 337 -2.94 20.37 10.21
CA HIS A 337 -3.43 19.05 9.83
C HIS A 337 -3.49 18.82 8.30
N GLN A 338 -2.90 19.69 7.48
CA GLN A 338 -2.86 19.45 6.02
C GLN A 338 -1.89 18.31 5.72
N ILE A 339 -2.17 17.56 4.65
CA ILE A 339 -1.33 16.45 4.22
C ILE A 339 -0.81 16.67 2.80
N LYS A 340 0.30 16.01 2.49
CA LYS A 340 0.77 15.76 1.13
C LYS A 340 0.49 14.30 0.80
N LEU A 341 -0.20 14.08 -0.32
CA LEU A 341 -0.54 12.75 -0.85
C LEU A 341 -0.45 12.77 -2.38
N HIS A 342 0.31 11.84 -2.98
CA HIS A 342 0.52 11.73 -4.42
C HIS A 342 0.87 13.07 -5.10
N GLY A 343 1.74 13.86 -4.45
CA GLY A 343 2.17 15.21 -4.85
C GLY A 343 1.31 16.38 -4.37
N GLN A 344 0.17 16.13 -3.73
CA GLN A 344 -0.94 17.08 -3.68
C GLN A 344 -1.22 17.55 -2.25
N ARG A 345 -1.42 18.87 -2.09
CA ARG A 345 -1.76 19.51 -0.81
C ARG A 345 -3.26 19.35 -0.55
N ILE A 346 -3.63 18.50 0.41
CA ILE A 346 -5.03 18.20 0.75
C ILE A 346 -5.37 18.75 2.13
N GLU A 347 -6.37 19.63 2.17
CA GLU A 347 -7.02 20.10 3.39
C GLU A 347 -8.15 19.12 3.75
N LEU A 348 -7.93 18.31 4.78
CA LEU A 348 -8.88 17.29 5.25
C LEU A 348 -10.26 17.91 5.56
N GLY A 349 -10.29 19.18 6.00
CA GLY A 349 -11.50 19.96 6.25
C GLY A 349 -12.35 20.33 5.02
N GLU A 350 -11.83 20.23 3.78
CA GLU A 350 -12.66 20.33 2.56
C GLU A 350 -13.53 19.08 2.41
N ILE A 351 -12.95 17.92 2.70
CA ILE A 351 -13.61 16.61 2.66
C ILE A 351 -14.63 16.48 3.81
N GLU A 352 -14.21 16.79 5.05
CA GLU A 352 -15.09 16.81 6.24
C GLU A 352 -16.35 17.66 5.98
N ARG A 353 -16.20 18.82 5.33
CA ARG A 353 -17.31 19.76 5.06
C ARG A 353 -18.19 19.35 3.88
N CYS A 354 -17.62 18.76 2.83
CA CYS A 354 -18.39 18.17 1.74
C CYS A 354 -19.38 17.11 2.26
N LEU A 355 -18.93 16.31 3.24
CA LEU A 355 -19.75 15.33 3.93
C LEU A 355 -20.77 16.00 4.87
N LEU A 356 -20.35 16.90 5.75
CA LEU A 356 -21.23 17.61 6.70
C LEU A 356 -22.35 18.47 6.06
N ASN A 357 -22.36 18.64 4.73
CA ASN A 357 -23.51 19.21 4.01
C ASN A 357 -24.71 18.24 3.91
N LEU A 358 -24.52 16.94 4.14
CA LEU A 358 -25.58 15.94 4.20
C LEU A 358 -26.26 15.97 5.58
N THR A 359 -27.58 16.16 5.59
CA THR A 359 -28.36 16.33 6.84
C THR A 359 -28.40 15.09 7.75
N SER A 360 -28.03 13.92 7.22
CA SER A 360 -27.87 12.67 7.98
C SER A 360 -26.56 12.62 8.80
N ILE A 361 -25.57 13.46 8.49
CA ILE A 361 -24.25 13.42 9.13
C ILE A 361 -24.16 14.42 10.28
N SER A 362 -24.02 13.88 11.49
CA SER A 362 -23.92 14.66 12.73
C SER A 362 -22.50 15.14 13.07
N ALA A 363 -21.47 14.41 12.61
CA ALA A 363 -20.06 14.78 12.74
C ALA A 363 -19.19 14.03 11.71
N CYS A 364 -18.01 14.55 11.37
CA CYS A 364 -17.05 13.87 10.51
C CYS A 364 -15.60 14.27 10.89
N VAL A 365 -14.65 13.35 10.73
CA VAL A 365 -13.20 13.60 10.76
C VAL A 365 -12.51 12.81 9.66
N VAL A 366 -11.65 13.46 8.89
CA VAL A 366 -10.87 12.83 7.81
C VAL A 366 -9.38 12.82 8.18
N MET A 367 -8.66 11.76 7.80
CA MET A 367 -7.23 11.61 8.08
C MET A 367 -6.48 10.79 7.01
N LYS A 368 -5.14 10.86 7.07
CA LYS A 368 -4.24 10.03 6.26
C LYS A 368 -4.02 8.66 6.91
N TRP A 369 -3.88 7.61 6.12
CA TRP A 369 -3.48 6.27 6.57
C TRP A 369 -2.39 5.67 5.67
N ASN A 370 -1.48 4.90 6.27
CA ASN A 370 -0.32 4.25 5.62
C ASN A 370 0.46 5.12 4.61
N ASP A 371 0.51 6.43 4.84
CA ASP A 371 1.09 7.46 3.97
C ASP A 371 0.59 7.54 2.49
N ASP A 372 -0.30 6.66 2.05
CA ASP A 372 -0.85 6.62 0.68
C ASP A 372 -2.39 6.75 0.60
N TYR A 373 -3.12 6.83 1.71
CA TYR A 373 -4.60 6.76 1.69
C TYR A 373 -5.31 7.88 2.47
N LEU A 374 -6.54 8.18 2.05
CA LEU A 374 -7.49 9.06 2.75
C LEU A 374 -8.62 8.23 3.37
N VAL A 375 -8.96 8.53 4.62
CA VAL A 375 -10.01 7.85 5.40
C VAL A 375 -10.95 8.88 6.00
N ALA A 376 -12.25 8.73 5.76
CA ALA A 376 -13.29 9.56 6.38
C ALA A 376 -14.07 8.78 7.45
N TYR A 377 -13.96 9.20 8.70
CA TYR A 377 -14.81 8.72 9.79
C TYR A 377 -16.05 9.61 9.88
N VAL A 378 -17.24 9.01 9.85
CA VAL A 378 -18.54 9.69 9.69
C VAL A 378 -19.48 9.26 10.80
N GLN A 379 -20.18 10.21 11.43
CA GLN A 379 -21.16 9.93 12.47
C GLN A 379 -22.59 10.09 11.95
N SER A 380 -23.23 8.97 11.62
CA SER A 380 -24.59 8.90 11.06
C SER A 380 -25.21 7.53 11.38
N SER A 381 -26.54 7.47 11.47
CA SER A 381 -27.33 6.26 11.66
C SER A 381 -27.98 5.73 10.37
N ASP A 382 -28.14 6.59 9.36
CA ASP A 382 -29.07 6.36 8.23
C ASP A 382 -28.42 6.74 6.87
N ILE A 383 -27.14 6.39 6.68
CA ILE A 383 -26.42 6.58 5.40
C ILE A 383 -25.48 5.40 5.12
N ASN A 384 -25.16 5.15 3.85
CA ASN A 384 -24.23 4.10 3.41
C ASN A 384 -22.96 4.69 2.75
N GLU A 385 -21.94 3.87 2.53
CA GLU A 385 -20.68 4.33 1.90
C GLU A 385 -20.88 4.89 0.48
N GLN A 386 -21.78 4.32 -0.31
CA GLN A 386 -22.01 4.75 -1.69
C GLN A 386 -22.52 6.20 -1.74
N GLU A 387 -23.50 6.56 -0.92
CA GLU A 387 -24.05 7.93 -0.86
C GLU A 387 -22.99 8.96 -0.39
N LEU A 388 -22.15 8.58 0.59
CA LEU A 388 -20.99 9.40 1.03
C LEU A 388 -19.99 9.61 -0.11
N ARG A 389 -19.75 8.57 -0.91
CA ARG A 389 -18.81 8.55 -2.04
C ARG A 389 -19.34 9.32 -3.24
N GLU A 390 -20.63 9.20 -3.57
CA GLU A 390 -21.32 9.96 -4.61
C GLU A 390 -21.40 11.45 -4.28
N GLN A 391 -21.69 11.81 -3.01
CA GLN A 391 -21.62 13.20 -2.55
C GLN A 391 -20.22 13.78 -2.74
N CYS A 392 -19.17 13.03 -2.38
CA CYS A 392 -17.78 13.44 -2.62
C CYS A 392 -17.48 13.57 -4.12
N GLN A 393 -17.85 12.59 -4.95
CA GLN A 393 -17.67 12.61 -6.41
C GLN A 393 -18.39 13.78 -7.09
N SER A 394 -19.49 14.28 -6.51
CA SER A 394 -20.28 15.39 -7.05
C SER A 394 -19.69 16.78 -6.78
N HIS A 395 -18.84 16.92 -5.75
CA HIS A 395 -18.36 18.24 -5.26
C HIS A 395 -16.83 18.37 -5.20
N LEU A 396 -16.11 17.26 -5.03
CA LEU A 396 -14.67 17.19 -4.85
C LEU A 396 -13.98 16.68 -6.13
N PRO A 397 -12.70 17.03 -6.36
CA PRO A 397 -11.94 16.47 -7.46
C PRO A 397 -11.53 15.02 -7.12
N PRO A 398 -11.27 14.13 -8.10
CA PRO A 398 -11.10 12.69 -7.86
C PRO A 398 -9.98 12.26 -6.90
N HIS A 399 -9.11 13.18 -6.49
CA HIS A 399 -7.98 12.94 -5.59
C HIS A 399 -8.25 13.32 -4.12
N MET A 400 -9.33 14.06 -3.83
CA MET A 400 -9.76 14.36 -2.46
C MET A 400 -10.84 13.40 -1.96
N ILE A 401 -11.36 12.53 -2.82
CA ILE A 401 -12.33 11.50 -2.43
C ILE A 401 -11.61 10.51 -1.51
N PRO A 402 -12.13 10.23 -0.30
CA PRO A 402 -11.60 9.19 0.57
C PRO A 402 -11.49 7.83 -0.13
N SER A 403 -10.38 7.15 0.11
CA SER A 403 -10.20 5.74 -0.26
C SER A 403 -11.20 4.88 0.53
N PHE A 404 -11.45 5.23 1.80
CA PHE A 404 -12.37 4.55 2.71
C PHE A 404 -13.34 5.52 3.38
N PHE A 405 -14.56 5.04 3.68
CA PHE A 405 -15.49 5.67 4.62
C PHE A 405 -15.77 4.71 5.78
N ILE A 406 -15.76 5.20 7.01
CA ILE A 406 -16.02 4.40 8.22
C ILE A 406 -17.14 5.10 9.00
N ILE A 407 -18.33 4.48 9.00
CA ILE A 407 -19.52 5.01 9.67
C ILE A 407 -19.52 4.51 11.12
N LEU A 408 -19.81 5.40 12.07
CA LEU A 408 -19.76 5.14 13.51
C LEU A 408 -20.97 5.78 14.20
N ASP A 409 -21.57 5.10 15.18
CA ASP A 409 -22.65 5.67 16.00
C ASP A 409 -22.21 6.96 16.74
N LYS A 410 -20.92 7.03 17.10
CA LYS A 410 -20.33 8.15 17.83
C LYS A 410 -18.82 8.27 17.60
N LEU A 411 -18.33 9.48 17.34
CA LEU A 411 -16.89 9.76 17.34
C LEU A 411 -16.33 9.78 18.78
N PRO A 412 -15.15 9.18 19.04
CA PRO A 412 -14.50 9.21 20.34
C PRO A 412 -14.01 10.63 20.66
N LEU A 413 -14.27 11.12 21.87
CA LEU A 413 -13.88 12.46 22.32
C LEU A 413 -12.86 12.37 23.46
N ASN A 414 -11.84 13.23 23.42
CA ASN A 414 -10.91 13.41 24.53
C ASN A 414 -11.51 14.28 25.66
N GLN A 415 -10.78 14.39 26.77
CA GLN A 415 -11.17 15.15 27.97
C GLN A 415 -11.50 16.65 27.71
N ASN A 416 -11.07 17.20 26.57
CA ASN A 416 -11.36 18.58 26.16
C ASN A 416 -12.54 18.69 25.17
N GLY A 417 -13.33 17.62 24.99
CA GLY A 417 -14.51 17.59 24.10
C GLY A 417 -14.18 17.60 22.60
N LYS A 418 -12.91 17.38 22.21
CA LYS A 418 -12.49 17.29 20.80
C LYS A 418 -12.31 15.84 20.40
N VAL A 419 -12.53 15.51 19.12
CA VAL A 419 -12.36 14.14 18.62
C VAL A 419 -10.94 13.63 18.90
N ASP A 420 -10.82 12.48 19.55
CA ASP A 420 -9.53 11.86 19.84
C ASP A 420 -9.07 11.02 18.65
N ARG A 421 -8.22 11.63 17.82
CA ARG A 421 -7.63 10.98 16.64
C ARG A 421 -6.75 9.76 16.96
N LYS A 422 -6.40 9.50 18.22
CA LYS A 422 -5.70 8.27 18.64
C LYS A 422 -6.64 7.14 19.04
N GLN A 423 -7.92 7.45 19.29
CA GLN A 423 -8.97 6.48 19.63
C GLN A 423 -9.92 6.20 18.45
N LEU A 424 -9.76 6.90 17.32
CA LEU A 424 -10.39 6.49 16.06
C LEU A 424 -9.91 5.07 15.70
N PRO A 425 -10.80 4.16 15.25
CA PRO A 425 -10.42 2.78 14.98
C PRO A 425 -9.46 2.70 13.78
N SER A 426 -8.16 2.58 14.07
CA SER A 426 -7.09 2.38 13.08
C SER A 426 -7.02 0.94 12.55
N SER A 427 -7.77 0.04 13.17
CA SER A 427 -7.95 -1.35 12.77
C SER A 427 -8.98 -1.48 11.66
N HIS A 428 -8.72 -2.41 10.72
CA HIS A 428 -9.70 -2.95 9.76
C HIS A 428 -10.04 -2.13 8.52
N PHE A 429 -9.03 -1.46 7.95
CA PHE A 429 -8.95 -1.24 6.50
C PHE A 429 -8.95 -2.56 5.72
N SER A 430 -8.45 -3.64 6.33
CA SER A 430 -8.80 -5.01 5.97
C SER A 430 -10.17 -5.41 6.55
N SER A 431 -11.22 -5.20 5.74
CA SER A 431 -12.45 -6.02 5.64
C SER A 431 -13.24 -6.39 6.93
N LYS A 432 -13.08 -5.68 8.05
CA LYS A 432 -13.63 -6.10 9.37
C LYS A 432 -14.49 -5.08 10.13
N HIS A 433 -14.82 -3.93 9.52
CA HIS A 433 -15.88 -3.05 10.03
C HIS A 433 -17.13 -2.96 9.13
N LEU A 434 -17.15 -3.68 8.00
CA LEU A 434 -18.37 -3.93 7.20
C LEU A 434 -19.27 -5.02 7.78
N THR A 435 -18.85 -5.70 8.86
CA THR A 435 -19.62 -6.76 9.53
C THR A 435 -20.72 -6.21 10.46
N ASN A 436 -21.50 -5.25 9.96
CA ASN A 436 -22.86 -4.95 10.38
C ASN A 436 -23.72 -4.87 9.11
N ASN A 437 -24.08 -6.05 8.59
CA ASN A 437 -25.05 -6.26 7.51
C ASN A 437 -24.77 -5.58 6.16
N ILE A 438 -23.55 -5.76 5.61
CA ILE A 438 -23.35 -5.78 4.15
C ILE A 438 -22.79 -7.16 3.79
N GLU A 439 -23.44 -7.84 2.84
CA GLU A 439 -23.02 -9.16 2.36
C GLU A 439 -21.75 -9.04 1.51
N LEU A 440 -20.86 -10.05 1.60
CA LEU A 440 -19.72 -10.18 0.70
C LEU A 440 -20.22 -10.53 -0.71
N LEU A 441 -20.36 -9.52 -1.56
CA LEU A 441 -20.73 -9.69 -2.95
C LEU A 441 -19.60 -10.43 -3.69
N LEU A 442 -19.88 -11.65 -4.13
CA LEU A 442 -18.95 -12.48 -4.89
C LEU A 442 -19.12 -12.27 -6.40
N PRO A 443 -18.11 -12.57 -7.23
CA PRO A 443 -18.20 -12.47 -8.69
C PRO A 443 -19.45 -13.14 -9.29
N THR A 444 -20.20 -12.37 -10.08
CA THR A 444 -21.49 -12.78 -10.67
C THR A 444 -21.40 -13.24 -12.13
N ASN A 445 -20.25 -13.04 -12.78
CA ASN A 445 -19.96 -13.51 -14.15
C ASN A 445 -18.45 -13.71 -14.36
N ASP A 446 -18.08 -14.43 -15.43
CA ASP A 446 -16.72 -14.92 -15.68
C ASP A 446 -15.67 -13.82 -15.86
N ILE A 447 -16.11 -12.64 -16.30
CA ILE A 447 -15.23 -11.47 -16.43
C ILE A 447 -14.93 -10.90 -15.04
N GLU A 448 -15.90 -10.78 -14.13
CA GLU A 448 -15.60 -10.41 -12.74
C GLU A 448 -14.82 -11.50 -12.00
N VAL A 449 -15.00 -12.79 -12.30
CA VAL A 449 -14.15 -13.87 -11.76
C VAL A 449 -12.69 -13.70 -12.22
N SER A 450 -12.48 -13.47 -13.51
CA SER A 450 -11.14 -13.30 -14.08
C SER A 450 -10.47 -12.01 -13.60
N ILE A 451 -11.22 -10.92 -13.48
CA ILE A 451 -10.75 -9.65 -12.90
C ILE A 451 -10.45 -9.83 -11.40
N HIS A 452 -11.30 -10.53 -10.65
CA HIS A 452 -11.08 -10.88 -9.25
C HIS A 452 -9.78 -11.66 -9.07
N ARG A 453 -9.52 -12.70 -9.88
CA ARG A 453 -8.21 -13.41 -9.88
C ARG A 453 -7.04 -12.45 -10.09
N ILE A 454 -7.09 -11.60 -11.12
CA ILE A 454 -6.00 -10.67 -11.42
C ILE A 454 -5.81 -9.65 -10.27
N TRP A 455 -6.88 -9.19 -9.61
CA TRP A 455 -6.81 -8.37 -8.39
C TRP A 455 -6.19 -9.15 -7.22
N CYS A 456 -6.65 -10.38 -6.94
CA CYS A 456 -6.14 -11.23 -5.88
C CYS A 456 -4.63 -11.50 -6.04
N GLU A 457 -4.16 -11.75 -7.27
CA GLU A 457 -2.72 -11.88 -7.57
C GLU A 457 -1.94 -10.59 -7.33
N ILE A 458 -2.48 -9.43 -7.74
CA ILE A 458 -1.79 -8.13 -7.67
C ILE A 458 -1.78 -7.54 -6.25
N PHE A 459 -2.89 -7.68 -5.51
CA PHE A 459 -3.02 -7.23 -4.12
C PHE A 459 -2.60 -8.27 -3.08
N LYS A 460 -2.39 -9.52 -3.52
CA LYS A 460 -2.03 -10.67 -2.66
C LYS A 460 -3.05 -10.89 -1.53
N GLN A 461 -4.33 -10.81 -1.90
CA GLN A 461 -5.47 -11.11 -1.04
C GLN A 461 -6.25 -12.28 -1.65
N ASN A 462 -6.78 -13.18 -0.82
CA ASN A 462 -7.43 -14.39 -1.30
C ASN A 462 -8.82 -14.13 -1.91
N GLN A 463 -9.56 -13.16 -1.35
CA GLN A 463 -10.93 -12.88 -1.75
C GLN A 463 -11.23 -11.40 -1.51
N ILE A 464 -11.81 -10.76 -2.52
CA ILE A 464 -12.09 -9.33 -2.58
C ILE A 464 -13.56 -9.21 -2.98
N SER A 465 -14.40 -8.57 -2.18
CA SER A 465 -15.81 -8.36 -2.56
C SER A 465 -15.86 -7.58 -3.87
N ILE A 466 -16.79 -7.86 -4.79
CA ILE A 466 -16.73 -7.25 -6.12
C ILE A 466 -17.05 -5.75 -6.13
N ASP A 467 -17.73 -5.28 -5.09
CA ASP A 467 -17.94 -3.89 -4.71
C ASP A 467 -16.79 -3.30 -3.87
N THR A 468 -15.86 -4.12 -3.36
CA THR A 468 -14.69 -3.63 -2.60
C THR A 468 -13.88 -2.67 -3.45
N ASN A 469 -13.67 -1.48 -2.88
CA ASN A 469 -12.85 -0.46 -3.50
C ASN A 469 -11.38 -0.93 -3.57
N MET A 470 -10.76 -0.85 -4.75
CA MET A 470 -9.35 -1.21 -4.93
C MET A 470 -8.42 -0.44 -3.99
N PHE A 471 -8.68 0.85 -3.79
CA PHE A 471 -7.90 1.70 -2.89
C PHE A 471 -8.06 1.27 -1.43
N ALA A 472 -9.06 0.45 -1.09
CA ALA A 472 -9.24 -0.09 0.25
C ALA A 472 -8.27 -1.26 0.57
N ILE A 473 -7.78 -1.96 -0.46
CA ILE A 473 -7.00 -3.19 -0.32
C ILE A 473 -5.50 -3.03 -0.64
N GLY A 474 -5.02 -1.78 -0.74
CA GLY A 474 -3.65 -1.46 -1.16
C GLY A 474 -3.53 -1.01 -2.62
N GLY A 475 -4.65 -0.73 -3.29
CA GLY A 475 -4.70 -0.10 -4.61
C GLY A 475 -3.95 1.21 -4.66
N HIS A 476 -2.97 1.30 -5.56
CA HIS A 476 -2.34 2.57 -5.92
C HIS A 476 -2.14 2.64 -7.43
N SER A 477 -1.75 3.82 -7.93
CA SER A 477 -1.66 4.13 -9.37
C SER A 477 -0.97 3.03 -10.18
N LEU A 478 0.25 2.63 -9.81
CA LEU A 478 1.02 1.55 -10.47
C LEU A 478 0.28 0.20 -10.52
N LEU A 479 -0.45 -0.21 -9.47
CA LEU A 479 -1.15 -1.49 -9.49
C LEU A 479 -2.35 -1.45 -10.47
N ILE A 480 -3.03 -0.30 -10.61
CA ILE A 480 -4.02 -0.07 -11.68
C ILE A 480 -3.40 -0.22 -13.09
N MET A 481 -2.11 0.06 -13.25
CA MET A 481 -1.41 -0.09 -14.54
C MET A 481 -1.09 -1.55 -14.84
N GLN A 482 -0.64 -2.30 -13.83
CA GLN A 482 -0.40 -3.74 -13.96
C GLN A 482 -1.71 -4.48 -14.26
N LEU A 483 -2.82 -4.06 -13.61
CA LEU A 483 -4.18 -4.51 -13.91
C LEU A 483 -4.58 -4.20 -15.35
N PHE A 484 -4.48 -2.93 -15.78
CA PHE A 484 -4.82 -2.52 -17.15
C PHE A 484 -4.04 -3.28 -18.22
N HIS A 485 -2.74 -3.51 -18.02
CA HIS A 485 -1.91 -4.26 -18.94
C HIS A 485 -2.29 -5.75 -18.95
N ARG A 486 -2.51 -6.37 -17.78
CA ARG A 486 -2.99 -7.75 -17.69
C ARG A 486 -4.37 -7.93 -18.33
N TYR A 487 -5.29 -6.97 -18.22
CA TYR A 487 -6.59 -7.05 -18.91
C TYR A 487 -6.46 -7.05 -20.42
N LYS A 488 -5.57 -6.22 -20.99
CA LYS A 488 -5.30 -6.25 -22.44
C LYS A 488 -4.75 -7.60 -22.91
N ILE A 489 -4.01 -8.30 -22.07
CA ILE A 489 -3.49 -9.65 -22.37
C ILE A 489 -4.57 -10.71 -22.16
N GLU A 490 -5.14 -10.83 -20.95
CA GLU A 490 -6.09 -11.88 -20.54
C GLU A 490 -7.38 -11.85 -21.37
N PHE A 491 -7.88 -10.65 -21.70
CA PHE A 491 -9.12 -10.45 -22.45
C PHE A 491 -8.90 -10.05 -23.91
N HIS A 492 -7.65 -10.12 -24.40
CA HIS A 492 -7.24 -9.85 -25.79
C HIS A 492 -7.74 -8.49 -26.34
N LEU A 493 -7.77 -7.46 -25.50
CA LEU A 493 -8.38 -6.15 -25.82
C LEU A 493 -7.44 -5.27 -26.66
N GLU A 494 -7.97 -4.67 -27.74
CA GLU A 494 -7.22 -3.75 -28.59
C GLU A 494 -6.72 -2.49 -27.85
N ALA A 495 -5.77 -1.79 -28.47
CA ALA A 495 -5.04 -0.68 -27.84
C ALA A 495 -5.93 0.46 -27.29
N ASN A 496 -7.10 0.70 -27.88
CA ASN A 496 -7.95 1.87 -27.62
C ASN A 496 -9.31 1.56 -26.95
N THR A 497 -9.65 0.30 -26.65
CA THR A 497 -11.00 -0.06 -26.16
C THR A 497 -11.24 0.25 -24.67
N LEU A 498 -10.20 0.11 -23.83
CA LEU A 498 -10.27 0.33 -22.38
C LEU A 498 -9.43 1.54 -21.96
N SER A 499 -9.90 2.32 -20.99
CA SER A 499 -9.23 3.53 -20.49
C SER A 499 -8.86 3.42 -19.01
N ILE A 500 -7.62 3.75 -18.69
CA ILE A 500 -7.10 3.74 -17.31
C ILE A 500 -7.77 4.82 -16.43
N SER A 501 -8.39 5.85 -17.05
CA SER A 501 -9.17 6.85 -16.31
C SER A 501 -10.46 6.25 -15.73
N THR A 502 -11.20 5.46 -16.50
CA THR A 502 -12.45 4.86 -16.05
C THR A 502 -12.21 3.77 -15.01
N LEU A 503 -11.16 2.96 -15.16
CA LEU A 503 -10.73 2.01 -14.10
C LEU A 503 -10.41 2.72 -12.77
N PHE A 504 -9.82 3.92 -12.81
CA PHE A 504 -9.56 4.70 -11.59
C PHE A 504 -10.85 5.32 -11.01
N GLN A 505 -11.80 5.70 -11.85
CA GLN A 505 -13.06 6.35 -11.44
C GLN A 505 -14.10 5.37 -10.89
N HIS A 506 -14.07 4.11 -11.34
CA HIS A 506 -14.94 3.04 -10.85
C HIS A 506 -14.09 1.89 -10.27
N PRO A 507 -13.47 2.07 -9.09
CA PRO A 507 -12.43 1.19 -8.58
C PRO A 507 -13.00 -0.05 -7.88
N THR A 508 -13.92 -0.79 -8.51
CA THR A 508 -14.42 -2.08 -7.99
C THR A 508 -14.39 -3.13 -9.10
N ILE A 509 -14.30 -4.42 -8.72
CA ILE A 509 -14.24 -5.54 -9.67
C ILE A 509 -15.49 -5.56 -10.56
N THR A 510 -16.69 -5.35 -9.99
CA THR A 510 -17.96 -5.27 -10.76
C THR A 510 -17.90 -4.24 -11.87
N HIS A 511 -17.39 -3.05 -11.58
CA HIS A 511 -17.30 -1.97 -12.57
C HIS A 511 -16.22 -2.22 -13.62
N HIS A 512 -15.07 -2.76 -13.21
CA HIS A 512 -14.04 -3.22 -14.15
C HIS A 512 -14.62 -4.29 -15.08
N ALA A 513 -15.43 -5.21 -14.55
CA ALA A 513 -16.08 -6.26 -15.31
C ALA A 513 -17.13 -5.72 -16.26
N GLN A 514 -17.97 -4.75 -15.87
CA GLN A 514 -18.92 -4.12 -16.79
C GLN A 514 -18.21 -3.40 -17.95
N LEU A 515 -17.12 -2.67 -17.69
CA LEU A 515 -16.31 -2.00 -18.72
C LEU A 515 -15.63 -3.01 -19.67
N ILE A 516 -15.17 -4.14 -19.13
CA ILE A 516 -14.51 -5.19 -19.92
C ILE A 516 -15.54 -6.08 -20.64
N GLN A 517 -16.73 -6.33 -20.09
CA GLN A 517 -17.86 -7.00 -20.75
C GLN A 517 -18.41 -6.16 -21.90
N GLN A 518 -18.48 -4.83 -21.74
CA GLN A 518 -18.79 -3.92 -22.86
C GLN A 518 -17.73 -3.98 -23.96
N SER A 519 -16.48 -4.31 -23.61
CA SER A 519 -15.38 -4.53 -24.57
C SER A 519 -15.36 -5.94 -25.17
N ILE A 520 -15.73 -6.98 -24.41
CA ILE A 520 -15.77 -8.40 -24.82
C ILE A 520 -17.06 -8.73 -25.58
N ASN A 521 -18.18 -8.05 -25.34
CA ASN A 521 -19.41 -8.22 -26.13
C ASN A 521 -19.26 -7.73 -27.59
N ALA A 522 -18.14 -7.07 -27.91
CA ALA A 522 -17.70 -6.81 -29.28
C ALA A 522 -16.82 -7.94 -29.87
N ILE A 523 -16.56 -9.02 -29.12
CA ILE A 523 -15.51 -10.03 -29.39
C ILE A 523 -16.01 -11.48 -29.23
N HIS A 524 -16.52 -11.89 -28.06
CA HIS A 524 -16.66 -13.33 -27.73
C HIS A 524 -18.01 -13.78 -27.11
N THR A 525 -18.17 -15.11 -27.02
CA THR A 525 -19.39 -15.76 -27.55
C THR A 525 -19.63 -17.22 -27.09
N LEU A 526 -18.84 -17.79 -26.17
CA LEU A 526 -18.80 -19.23 -25.84
C LEU A 526 -18.59 -19.47 -24.30
N ASP A 527 -18.95 -20.66 -23.78
CA ASP A 527 -19.34 -21.03 -22.38
C ASP A 527 -18.50 -22.21 -21.77
N ASP A 528 -18.56 -22.74 -20.51
CA ASP A 528 -19.20 -22.52 -19.16
C ASP A 528 -18.55 -23.53 -18.12
N TYR A 529 -18.53 -23.29 -16.77
CA TYR A 529 -18.52 -24.28 -15.63
C TYR A 529 -18.28 -23.67 -14.21
N SER A 530 -18.78 -24.27 -13.09
CA SER A 530 -18.65 -23.74 -11.70
C SER A 530 -18.54 -24.77 -10.52
N TRP A 531 -18.47 -24.30 -9.25
CA TRP A 531 -18.15 -25.04 -8.00
C TRP A 531 -19.25 -24.99 -6.91
N SER A 532 -19.27 -25.95 -5.95
CA SER A 532 -20.08 -25.91 -4.71
C SER A 532 -19.50 -26.76 -3.56
N SER A 533 -19.74 -26.37 -2.29
CA SER A 533 -19.31 -27.10 -1.08
C SER A 533 -20.19 -28.32 -0.75
N LEU A 534 -19.61 -29.35 -0.14
CA LEU A 534 -20.32 -30.57 0.27
C LEU A 534 -20.15 -30.79 1.77
N HIS A 535 -21.23 -31.01 2.53
CA HIS A 535 -21.17 -31.32 3.97
C HIS A 535 -20.58 -32.71 4.24
N ILE A 536 -19.26 -32.84 4.09
CA ILE A 536 -18.49 -34.07 4.26
C ILE A 536 -17.66 -33.96 5.53
N ILE A 537 -17.82 -34.93 6.43
CA ILE A 537 -17.08 -35.01 7.70
C ILE A 537 -15.87 -35.95 7.64
N GLN A 538 -15.81 -36.82 6.63
CA GLN A 538 -14.76 -37.82 6.45
C GLN A 538 -14.41 -37.95 4.95
N ALA A 539 -13.12 -37.86 4.62
CA ALA A 539 -12.60 -37.98 3.27
C ALA A 539 -11.17 -38.53 3.29
N ARG A 540 -10.59 -38.78 2.12
CA ARG A 540 -9.13 -38.96 2.00
C ARG A 540 -8.42 -37.70 2.52
N ALA A 541 -7.26 -37.88 3.14
CA ALA A 541 -6.40 -36.79 3.58
C ALA A 541 -5.70 -36.12 2.37
N SER A 542 -5.22 -34.89 2.56
CA SER A 542 -4.46 -34.18 1.52
C SER A 542 -3.09 -34.82 1.33
N PHE A 543 -2.47 -34.72 0.16
CA PHE A 543 -1.13 -35.28 -0.08
C PHE A 543 -0.10 -34.77 0.94
N ALA A 544 -0.28 -33.55 1.46
CA ALA A 544 0.51 -32.99 2.54
C ALA A 544 0.28 -33.69 3.90
N GLN A 545 -0.98 -33.95 4.28
CA GLN A 545 -1.34 -34.71 5.48
C GLN A 545 -0.88 -36.18 5.37
N GLU A 546 -1.12 -36.84 4.24
CA GLU A 546 -0.69 -38.23 3.99
C GLU A 546 0.82 -38.39 4.21
N ARG A 547 1.61 -37.48 3.62
CA ARG A 547 3.08 -37.49 3.74
C ARG A 547 3.56 -37.31 5.19
N ILE A 548 2.97 -36.39 5.95
CA ILE A 548 3.38 -36.13 7.35
C ILE A 548 3.00 -37.33 8.23
N PHE A 549 1.76 -37.80 8.12
CA PHE A 549 1.25 -38.93 8.91
C PHE A 549 2.04 -40.23 8.65
N LEU A 550 2.41 -40.51 7.39
CA LEU A 550 3.24 -41.68 7.06
C LEU A 550 4.65 -41.61 7.67
N ASP A 551 5.35 -40.48 7.50
CA ASP A 551 6.72 -40.33 8.03
C ASP A 551 6.74 -40.42 9.57
N GLU A 552 5.70 -39.93 10.24
CA GLU A 552 5.51 -40.06 11.68
C GLU A 552 5.22 -41.51 12.12
N GLN A 553 4.28 -42.20 11.47
CA GLN A 553 3.91 -43.59 11.78
C GLN A 553 5.08 -44.57 11.53
N ILE A 554 5.86 -44.37 10.46
CA ILE A 554 7.08 -45.14 10.17
C ILE A 554 8.14 -44.95 11.27
N ARG A 555 8.22 -43.76 11.88
CA ARG A 555 9.15 -43.46 12.97
C ARG A 555 8.67 -44.02 14.31
N PHE A 556 7.36 -44.01 14.59
CA PHE A 556 6.82 -44.70 15.76
C PHE A 556 7.10 -46.21 15.72
N SER A 557 7.03 -46.85 14.55
CA SER A 557 7.28 -48.30 14.42
C SER A 557 8.75 -48.72 14.59
N SER A 558 9.71 -47.79 14.46
CA SER A 558 11.16 -48.10 14.39
C SER A 558 11.96 -47.88 15.68
N SER A 559 11.26 -47.67 16.82
CA SER A 559 11.72 -47.87 18.20
C SER A 559 12.59 -46.78 18.88
N LYS A 560 12.23 -46.53 20.16
CA LYS A 560 12.98 -45.88 21.25
C LYS A 560 13.62 -44.49 21.01
N THR A 561 12.87 -43.49 21.52
CA THR A 561 13.38 -42.28 22.22
C THR A 561 14.37 -41.39 21.48
N THR A 562 13.85 -40.43 20.70
CA THR A 562 14.25 -38.99 20.78
C THR A 562 13.45 -38.09 19.81
N MET A 563 12.97 -38.60 18.67
CA MET A 563 12.32 -37.77 17.63
C MET A 563 10.80 -37.97 17.50
N LYS A 564 10.05 -38.02 18.61
CA LYS A 564 8.57 -38.06 18.54
C LYS A 564 8.00 -36.77 17.92
N ASN A 565 8.56 -35.63 18.29
CA ASN A 565 7.89 -34.33 18.15
C ASN A 565 8.54 -33.46 17.04
N MET A 566 8.95 -34.10 15.93
CA MET A 566 9.59 -33.42 14.79
C MET A 566 8.61 -32.53 13.98
N TYR A 567 7.31 -32.80 14.05
CA TYR A 567 6.27 -32.05 13.36
C TYR A 567 5.45 -31.15 14.31
N VAL A 568 6.08 -30.66 15.39
CA VAL A 568 5.45 -29.75 16.35
C VAL A 568 5.83 -28.31 16.03
N ILE A 569 4.85 -27.42 16.03
CA ILE A 569 4.99 -25.97 15.90
C ILE A 569 4.77 -25.35 17.29
N PRO A 570 5.84 -25.02 18.04
CA PRO A 570 5.75 -24.29 19.30
C PRO A 570 5.68 -22.78 19.05
N LEU A 571 4.74 -22.12 19.72
CA LEU A 571 4.51 -20.68 19.65
C LEU A 571 4.55 -20.11 21.08
N LEU A 572 5.65 -19.45 21.44
CA LEU A 572 5.85 -18.86 22.77
C LEU A 572 5.55 -17.36 22.74
N TYR A 573 4.70 -16.90 23.66
CA TYR A 573 4.34 -15.49 23.84
C TYR A 573 4.66 -15.05 25.27
N ARG A 574 5.36 -13.92 25.42
CA ARG A 574 5.54 -13.23 26.71
C ARG A 574 4.47 -12.15 26.85
N ILE A 575 3.91 -11.98 28.04
CA ILE A 575 2.97 -10.89 28.30
C ILE A 575 3.69 -9.52 28.26
N ALA A 576 3.06 -8.51 27.68
CA ALA A 576 3.60 -7.16 27.60
C ALA A 576 3.26 -6.35 28.86
N SER A 577 4.22 -5.56 29.35
CA SER A 577 4.02 -4.64 30.48
C SER A 577 3.02 -3.55 30.10
N THR A 578 1.78 -3.71 30.53
CA THR A 578 0.62 -2.85 30.23
C THR A 578 -0.33 -2.84 31.43
N ASN A 579 -1.23 -1.86 31.49
CA ASN A 579 -2.21 -1.74 32.58
C ASN A 579 -3.39 -2.72 32.46
N ASP A 580 -3.46 -3.51 31.38
CA ASP A 580 -4.55 -4.44 31.10
C ASP A 580 -4.15 -5.88 31.45
N HIS A 581 -4.88 -6.48 32.40
CA HIS A 581 -4.59 -7.85 32.86
C HIS A 581 -5.33 -8.91 32.03
N ILE A 582 -4.62 -9.96 31.61
CA ILE A 582 -5.18 -11.06 30.83
C ILE A 582 -5.73 -12.15 31.77
N SER A 583 -7.05 -12.30 31.81
CA SER A 583 -7.75 -13.45 32.41
C SER A 583 -7.43 -14.77 31.69
N ILE A 584 -7.05 -15.79 32.45
CA ILE A 584 -6.81 -17.18 32.03
C ILE A 584 -8.14 -17.86 31.68
N THR A 585 -9.20 -17.67 32.47
CA THR A 585 -10.52 -18.26 32.22
C THR A 585 -11.08 -17.79 30.87
N ARG A 586 -10.94 -16.50 30.55
CA ARG A 586 -11.28 -15.97 29.22
C ARG A 586 -10.40 -16.54 28.12
N LEU A 587 -9.10 -16.76 28.38
CA LEU A 587 -8.16 -17.32 27.41
C LEU A 587 -8.46 -18.80 27.11
N HIS A 588 -8.86 -19.58 28.12
CA HIS A 588 -9.34 -20.94 27.96
C HIS A 588 -10.61 -20.99 27.10
N HIS A 589 -11.62 -20.15 27.39
CA HIS A 589 -12.84 -20.08 26.56
C HIS A 589 -12.55 -19.61 25.12
N ALA A 590 -11.64 -18.66 24.92
CA ALA A 590 -11.19 -18.25 23.60
C ALA A 590 -10.56 -19.43 22.82
N PHE A 591 -9.72 -20.22 23.48
CA PHE A 591 -9.07 -21.40 22.90
C PHE A 591 -10.09 -22.49 22.52
N GLN A 592 -11.04 -22.78 23.42
CA GLN A 592 -12.19 -23.67 23.14
C GLN A 592 -12.97 -23.21 21.90
N SER A 593 -13.23 -21.90 21.77
CA SER A 593 -13.95 -21.35 20.63
C SER A 593 -13.19 -21.47 19.31
N VAL A 594 -11.87 -21.26 19.30
CA VAL A 594 -11.06 -21.39 18.09
C VAL A 594 -10.99 -22.85 17.63
N ILE A 595 -10.84 -23.79 18.58
CA ILE A 595 -10.91 -25.23 18.30
C ILE A 595 -12.29 -25.62 17.76
N THR A 596 -13.38 -25.06 18.29
CA THR A 596 -14.75 -25.31 17.79
C THR A 596 -14.90 -24.89 16.33
N LYS A 597 -14.47 -23.67 16.00
CA LYS A 597 -14.63 -23.06 14.68
C LYS A 597 -13.84 -23.75 13.58
N HIS A 598 -12.57 -24.07 13.83
CA HIS A 598 -11.65 -24.54 12.80
C HIS A 598 -11.61 -26.07 12.78
N SER A 599 -12.39 -26.69 11.88
CA SER A 599 -12.47 -28.15 11.68
C SER A 599 -11.12 -28.88 11.73
N ILE A 600 -10.09 -28.30 11.12
CA ILE A 600 -8.74 -28.87 11.08
C ILE A 600 -8.06 -29.04 12.45
N LEU A 601 -8.41 -28.20 13.45
CA LEU A 601 -7.93 -28.31 14.85
C LEU A 601 -8.67 -29.40 15.65
N ARG A 602 -9.64 -30.07 15.01
CA ARG A 602 -10.55 -31.08 15.57
C ARG A 602 -10.71 -32.27 14.60
N THR A 603 -9.76 -32.44 13.68
CA THR A 603 -9.67 -33.52 12.69
C THR A 603 -8.74 -34.62 13.19
N ALA A 604 -9.22 -35.87 13.14
CA ALA A 604 -8.41 -37.06 13.35
C ALA A 604 -7.82 -37.59 12.03
N LEU A 605 -6.64 -38.21 12.09
CA LEU A 605 -6.03 -38.96 10.98
C LEU A 605 -5.84 -40.44 11.35
N TYR A 606 -6.22 -41.34 10.44
CA TYR A 606 -6.00 -42.78 10.55
C TYR A 606 -5.87 -43.43 9.18
N ILE A 607 -5.37 -44.68 9.13
CA ILE A 607 -5.37 -45.50 7.91
C ILE A 607 -6.70 -46.26 7.85
N ASP A 608 -7.32 -46.33 6.68
CA ASP A 608 -8.46 -47.21 6.41
C ASP A 608 -7.95 -48.61 6.03
N ASP A 609 -8.17 -49.59 6.92
CA ASP A 609 -7.76 -50.98 6.75
C ASP A 609 -8.33 -51.66 5.48
N THR A 610 -9.37 -51.09 4.84
CA THR A 610 -10.01 -51.69 3.66
C THR A 610 -9.34 -51.32 2.34
N ASN A 611 -8.65 -50.18 2.28
CA ASN A 611 -8.09 -49.62 1.03
C ASN A 611 -6.69 -49.00 1.19
N GLY A 612 -6.19 -48.85 2.41
CA GLY A 612 -4.85 -48.32 2.71
C GLY A 612 -4.70 -46.80 2.57
N ASN A 613 -5.75 -46.07 2.18
CA ASN A 613 -5.72 -44.61 2.17
C ASN A 613 -5.65 -44.06 3.60
N ILE A 614 -5.09 -42.86 3.75
CA ILE A 614 -5.17 -42.13 5.00
C ILE A 614 -6.42 -41.25 4.94
N ILE A 615 -7.23 -41.38 5.97
CA ILE A 615 -8.51 -40.73 6.11
C ILE A 615 -8.37 -39.59 7.10
N GLN A 616 -8.91 -38.43 6.72
CA GLN A 616 -9.18 -37.35 7.66
C GLN A 616 -10.66 -37.38 8.06
N HIS A 617 -10.91 -37.24 9.35
CA HIS A 617 -12.25 -37.27 9.93
C HIS A 617 -12.38 -36.11 10.93
N CYS A 618 -13.18 -35.11 10.58
CA CYS A 618 -13.56 -34.03 11.49
C CYS A 618 -14.53 -34.58 12.54
N LEU A 619 -14.13 -34.57 13.82
CA LEU A 619 -14.94 -35.09 14.93
C LEU A 619 -16.13 -34.15 15.24
N ASP A 620 -16.86 -34.39 16.32
CA ASP A 620 -17.78 -33.39 16.90
C ASP A 620 -17.03 -32.49 17.91
N ALA A 621 -17.33 -31.19 17.95
CA ALA A 621 -16.68 -30.27 18.87
C ALA A 621 -17.00 -30.61 20.35
N ASN A 622 -18.22 -31.07 20.63
CA ASN A 622 -18.66 -31.47 21.97
C ASN A 622 -17.87 -32.69 22.49
N ILE A 623 -17.35 -33.56 21.61
CA ILE A 623 -16.54 -34.72 22.03
C ILE A 623 -15.18 -34.24 22.57
N ILE A 624 -14.52 -33.31 21.88
CA ILE A 624 -13.20 -32.79 22.30
C ILE A 624 -13.32 -31.85 23.51
N LEU A 625 -14.41 -31.06 23.58
CA LEU A 625 -14.58 -30.04 24.62
C LEU A 625 -14.95 -30.58 26.01
N ASN A 626 -15.67 -31.71 26.11
CA ASN A 626 -16.26 -32.14 27.38
C ASN A 626 -15.31 -32.95 28.28
N ASP A 627 -14.61 -33.97 27.75
CA ASP A 627 -13.71 -34.83 28.55
C ASP A 627 -12.22 -34.48 28.39
N ASP A 628 -11.75 -34.15 27.18
CA ASP A 628 -10.31 -33.98 26.90
C ASP A 628 -9.80 -32.54 27.10
N MET A 629 -10.58 -31.50 26.83
CA MET A 629 -10.00 -30.13 26.84
C MET A 629 -9.49 -29.64 28.21
N LYS A 630 -10.03 -30.12 29.33
CA LYS A 630 -9.57 -29.79 30.70
C LYS A 630 -8.35 -30.59 31.17
N SER A 631 -8.13 -31.77 30.60
CA SER A 631 -7.04 -32.69 30.96
C SER A 631 -5.84 -32.56 30.01
N TYR A 632 -6.13 -32.21 28.75
CA TYR A 632 -5.19 -32.26 27.63
C TYR A 632 -5.13 -30.95 26.82
N GLY A 633 -6.21 -30.17 26.74
CA GLY A 633 -6.28 -29.03 25.82
C GLY A 633 -5.54 -27.77 26.33
N PHE A 634 -5.67 -27.46 27.61
CA PHE A 634 -5.17 -26.22 28.22
C PHE A 634 -4.73 -26.49 29.66
N THR A 635 -3.49 -26.09 30.02
CA THR A 635 -2.89 -26.36 31.33
C THR A 635 -2.15 -25.16 31.90
N ILE A 636 -1.91 -25.16 33.21
CA ILE A 636 -1.07 -24.17 33.91
C ILE A 636 0.14 -24.91 34.51
N VAL A 637 1.34 -24.42 34.23
CA VAL A 637 2.62 -24.93 34.70
C VAL A 637 3.25 -23.86 35.59
N ASN A 638 3.33 -24.14 36.89
CA ASN A 638 3.91 -23.19 37.85
C ASN A 638 5.44 -23.35 37.90
N ILE A 639 6.15 -22.25 37.67
CA ILE A 639 7.59 -22.12 37.75
C ILE A 639 7.93 -21.42 39.07
N HIS A 640 8.66 -22.11 39.95
CA HIS A 640 9.08 -21.55 41.23
C HIS A 640 10.41 -20.81 41.10
N ASN A 641 10.61 -19.72 41.83
CA ASN A 641 11.87 -18.94 41.77
C ASN A 641 13.13 -19.72 42.25
N ASP A 642 12.96 -20.82 42.99
CA ASP A 642 14.05 -21.75 43.35
C ASP A 642 14.37 -22.78 42.25
N ASP A 643 13.50 -22.91 41.22
CA ASP A 643 13.73 -23.81 40.08
C ASP A 643 14.80 -23.21 39.18
N ARG A 644 16.02 -23.73 39.31
CA ARG A 644 17.21 -23.24 38.58
C ARG A 644 17.21 -23.58 37.09
N ARG A 645 16.18 -24.30 36.60
CA ARG A 645 16.07 -24.69 35.21
C ARG A 645 15.88 -23.48 34.30
N HIS A 646 16.47 -23.54 33.12
CA HIS A 646 16.28 -22.50 32.12
C HIS A 646 14.87 -22.64 31.50
N MET A 647 14.25 -21.54 31.09
CA MET A 647 12.91 -21.57 30.46
C MET A 647 12.86 -22.54 29.26
N ASN A 648 13.95 -22.64 28.50
CA ASN A 648 14.08 -23.58 27.39
C ASN A 648 14.01 -25.05 27.84
N GLU A 649 14.57 -25.40 29.01
CA GLU A 649 14.53 -26.78 29.53
C GLU A 649 13.11 -27.20 29.95
N ILE A 650 12.31 -26.25 30.45
CA ILE A 650 10.90 -26.45 30.79
C ILE A 650 10.06 -26.58 29.51
N ILE A 651 10.34 -25.76 28.50
CA ILE A 651 9.71 -25.87 27.17
C ILE A 651 10.09 -27.21 26.52
N ASP A 652 11.35 -27.62 26.57
CA ASP A 652 11.81 -28.91 26.04
C ASP A 652 11.18 -30.10 26.80
N GLU A 653 10.99 -30.02 28.12
CA GLU A 653 10.28 -31.05 28.89
C GLU A 653 8.82 -31.21 28.40
N ILE A 654 8.10 -30.09 28.23
CA ILE A 654 6.72 -30.08 27.70
C ILE A 654 6.70 -30.61 26.26
N LEU A 655 7.57 -30.10 25.39
CA LEU A 655 7.65 -30.46 23.98
C LEU A 655 8.20 -31.88 23.73
N ASN A 656 8.68 -32.59 24.75
CA ASN A 656 9.08 -34.00 24.67
C ASN A 656 8.11 -34.97 25.37
N GLN A 657 6.95 -34.48 25.85
CA GLN A 657 5.89 -35.36 26.39
C GLN A 657 5.45 -36.40 25.35
N ALA A 658 5.25 -37.64 25.81
CA ALA A 658 5.10 -38.81 24.95
C ALA A 658 3.70 -38.90 24.29
N ASP A 659 2.80 -38.05 24.74
CA ASP A 659 1.35 -37.97 24.53
C ASP A 659 0.91 -36.54 24.18
N LEU A 660 1.89 -35.66 23.87
CA LEU A 660 1.68 -34.26 23.48
C LEU A 660 0.66 -34.13 22.33
N PHE A 661 0.63 -35.07 21.39
CA PHE A 661 -0.41 -35.18 20.37
C PHE A 661 -0.85 -36.64 20.19
N ALA A 662 -2.09 -36.82 19.73
CA ALA A 662 -2.63 -38.11 19.33
C ALA A 662 -3.54 -37.92 18.11
N LEU A 663 -2.95 -38.00 16.91
CA LEU A 663 -3.63 -37.66 15.65
C LEU A 663 -4.86 -38.51 15.38
N SER A 664 -4.86 -39.80 15.76
CA SER A 664 -6.03 -40.68 15.63
C SER A 664 -7.19 -40.34 16.58
N LYS A 665 -7.00 -39.39 17.51
CA LYS A 665 -8.04 -38.84 18.40
C LYS A 665 -8.41 -37.39 18.09
N GLY A 666 -7.84 -36.78 17.05
CA GLY A 666 -7.97 -35.34 16.80
C GLY A 666 -7.29 -34.45 17.86
N HIS A 667 -6.40 -35.01 18.68
CA HIS A 667 -5.60 -34.27 19.65
C HIS A 667 -4.40 -33.63 18.95
N VAL A 668 -4.60 -32.46 18.34
CA VAL A 668 -3.64 -31.81 17.44
C VAL A 668 -3.13 -30.44 17.91
N ILE A 669 -3.60 -29.98 19.08
CA ILE A 669 -3.30 -28.66 19.65
C ILE A 669 -3.29 -28.67 21.19
N ARG A 670 -2.38 -27.89 21.79
CA ARG A 670 -2.15 -27.76 23.25
C ARG A 670 -1.86 -26.30 23.63
N CYS A 671 -2.24 -25.90 24.85
CA CYS A 671 -1.84 -24.63 25.47
C CYS A 671 -1.28 -24.86 26.89
N HIS A 672 -0.17 -24.20 27.21
CA HIS A 672 0.46 -24.21 28.52
C HIS A 672 0.72 -22.77 28.98
N ILE A 673 0.14 -22.39 30.12
CA ILE A 673 0.43 -21.14 30.81
C ILE A 673 1.62 -21.37 31.73
N LEU A 674 2.77 -20.78 31.41
CA LEU A 674 3.99 -20.84 32.22
C LEU A 674 3.97 -19.66 33.21
N ARG A 675 3.62 -19.93 34.48
CA ARG A 675 3.41 -18.89 35.50
C ARG A 675 4.55 -18.83 36.50
N HIS A 676 5.11 -17.64 36.76
CA HIS A 676 6.21 -17.46 37.71
C HIS A 676 5.70 -17.12 39.13
N TYR A 677 6.10 -17.91 40.13
CA TYR A 677 5.59 -17.79 41.50
C TYR A 677 6.59 -17.14 42.46
N HIS A 678 6.31 -15.89 42.85
CA HIS A 678 7.06 -15.15 43.87
C HIS A 678 6.57 -15.48 45.29
N GLN A 679 7.44 -16.09 46.12
CA GLN A 679 7.27 -16.04 47.57
C GLN A 679 7.80 -14.71 48.11
N SER A 680 6.92 -13.74 48.34
CA SER A 680 7.22 -12.60 49.21
C SER A 680 6.82 -12.94 50.65
N GLN A 681 7.75 -12.77 51.59
CA GLN A 681 7.56 -13.24 52.98
C GLN A 681 6.70 -12.30 53.85
N ASP A 682 6.32 -11.15 53.31
CA ASP A 682 5.42 -10.17 53.92
C ASP A 682 4.31 -9.75 52.96
N SER A 683 3.16 -9.37 53.55
CA SER A 683 1.88 -9.03 52.92
C SER A 683 1.14 -10.16 52.18
N ILE A 684 -0.02 -10.55 52.73
CA ILE A 684 -1.04 -11.35 52.02
C ILE A 684 -1.78 -10.41 51.08
N LEU A 685 -1.17 -10.09 49.94
CA LEU A 685 -1.87 -9.51 48.81
C LEU A 685 -2.41 -10.64 47.94
N TYR A 686 -3.73 -10.67 47.78
CA TYR A 686 -4.40 -11.60 46.87
C TYR A 686 -4.05 -11.22 45.42
N VAL A 687 -2.95 -11.75 44.90
CA VAL A 687 -2.75 -11.85 43.44
C VAL A 687 -3.94 -12.64 42.92
N ASN A 688 -4.69 -12.04 42.00
CA ASN A 688 -5.93 -12.62 41.51
C ASN A 688 -5.57 -13.81 40.59
N ASP A 689 -5.74 -15.04 41.06
CA ASP A 689 -5.20 -16.25 40.42
C ASP A 689 -5.62 -16.44 38.96
N ASP A 690 -6.70 -15.81 38.51
CA ASP A 690 -7.14 -15.81 37.12
C ASP A 690 -6.30 -14.89 36.19
N LEU A 691 -5.49 -13.96 36.71
CA LEU A 691 -4.80 -12.94 35.90
C LEU A 691 -3.34 -13.28 35.62
N LEU A 692 -2.91 -13.14 34.36
CA LEU A 692 -1.50 -13.22 33.95
C LEU A 692 -0.74 -11.95 34.29
N THR A 693 0.55 -12.13 34.61
CA THR A 693 1.53 -11.07 34.89
C THR A 693 2.55 -10.92 33.75
N GLU A 694 3.35 -9.85 33.76
CA GLU A 694 4.43 -9.64 32.78
C GLU A 694 5.58 -10.65 32.86
N ASN A 695 5.65 -11.46 33.93
CA ASN A 695 6.59 -12.57 34.06
C ASN A 695 6.05 -13.87 33.44
N ASP A 696 4.73 -13.97 33.24
CA ASP A 696 4.09 -15.18 32.74
C ASP A 696 4.24 -15.28 31.21
N HIS A 697 4.24 -16.52 30.70
CA HIS A 697 4.35 -16.82 29.29
C HIS A 697 3.25 -17.80 28.86
N ILE A 698 2.87 -17.76 27.58
CA ILE A 698 1.90 -18.67 26.96
C ILE A 698 2.65 -19.48 25.90
N LEU A 699 2.70 -20.80 26.05
CA LEU A 699 3.21 -21.73 25.06
C LEU A 699 2.04 -22.45 24.39
N ILE A 700 1.85 -22.24 23.08
CA ILE A 700 0.87 -22.96 22.27
C ILE A 700 1.62 -23.91 21.35
N SER A 701 1.26 -25.20 21.39
CA SER A 701 1.90 -26.24 20.59
C SER A 701 0.87 -26.84 19.64
N ILE A 702 1.15 -26.88 18.33
CA ILE A 702 0.23 -27.37 17.30
C ILE A 702 0.94 -28.37 16.39
N HIS A 703 0.23 -29.40 15.93
CA HIS A 703 0.81 -30.38 15.00
C HIS A 703 0.79 -29.87 13.54
N HIS A 704 1.93 -29.99 12.85
CA HIS A 704 2.14 -29.44 11.51
C HIS A 704 1.27 -30.11 10.43
N ALA A 705 0.74 -31.32 10.68
CA ALA A 705 -0.28 -31.94 9.82
C ALA A 705 -1.59 -31.13 9.72
N MET A 706 -1.84 -30.22 10.67
CA MET A 706 -3.06 -29.41 10.78
C MET A 706 -2.79 -27.89 10.69
N PHE A 707 -1.54 -27.49 10.52
CA PHE A 707 -1.12 -26.11 10.75
C PHE A 707 0.15 -25.73 10.00
N ASP A 708 0.25 -24.47 9.56
CA ASP A 708 1.41 -23.92 8.85
C ASP A 708 1.68 -22.46 9.25
N GLY A 709 2.69 -21.84 8.65
CA GLY A 709 3.08 -20.45 8.93
C GLY A 709 2.04 -19.39 8.55
N ALA A 710 1.17 -19.65 7.56
CA ALA A 710 0.09 -18.73 7.21
C ALA A 710 -1.06 -18.82 8.23
N SER A 711 -1.37 -20.04 8.69
CA SER A 711 -2.39 -20.32 9.70
C SER A 711 -2.10 -19.67 11.06
N VAL A 712 -0.84 -19.37 11.41
CA VAL A 712 -0.47 -18.58 12.61
C VAL A 712 -1.26 -17.26 12.67
N SER A 713 -1.33 -16.53 11.55
CA SER A 713 -2.01 -15.24 11.49
C SER A 713 -3.52 -15.35 11.67
N ILE A 714 -4.13 -16.40 11.11
CA ILE A 714 -5.56 -16.70 11.19
C ILE A 714 -5.94 -17.10 12.62
N PHE A 715 -5.13 -17.98 13.22
CA PHE A 715 -5.32 -18.48 14.58
C PHE A 715 -5.23 -17.36 15.62
N LEU A 716 -4.17 -16.54 15.59
CA LEU A 716 -4.01 -15.42 16.54
C LEU A 716 -5.13 -14.38 16.41
N ARG A 717 -5.53 -14.06 15.18
CA ARG A 717 -6.63 -13.13 14.88
C ARG A 717 -7.96 -13.64 15.44
N ASP A 718 -8.24 -14.94 15.31
CA ASP A 718 -9.49 -15.53 15.78
C ASP A 718 -9.46 -15.79 17.30
N LEU A 719 -8.32 -16.16 17.88
CA LEU A 719 -8.13 -16.27 19.33
C LEU A 719 -8.32 -14.92 20.03
N SER A 720 -7.77 -13.84 19.45
CA SER A 720 -7.97 -12.48 19.94
C SER A 720 -9.44 -12.06 19.89
N LEU A 721 -10.16 -12.36 18.80
CA LEU A 721 -11.60 -12.12 18.72
C LEU A 721 -12.39 -12.90 19.78
N ALA A 722 -12.17 -14.20 19.92
CA ALA A 722 -12.87 -15.04 20.89
C ALA A 722 -12.58 -14.61 22.34
N TYR A 723 -11.37 -14.12 22.59
CA TYR A 723 -10.98 -13.53 23.87
C TYR A 723 -11.77 -12.25 24.17
N GLN A 724 -11.88 -11.36 23.19
CA GLN A 724 -12.59 -10.09 23.30
C GLN A 724 -14.10 -10.28 23.44
N SER A 725 -14.72 -11.17 22.64
CA SER A 725 -16.16 -11.47 22.70
C SER A 725 -16.56 -12.22 23.97
N ASN A 726 -15.70 -13.12 24.46
CA ASN A 726 -16.05 -14.12 25.48
C ASN A 726 -17.27 -14.97 25.07
N ASP A 727 -17.40 -15.26 23.78
CA ASP A 727 -18.49 -16.04 23.17
C ASP A 727 -17.95 -16.91 22.02
N LEU A 728 -18.68 -17.97 21.67
CA LEU A 728 -18.29 -18.91 20.62
C LEU A 728 -18.37 -18.27 19.23
N LEU A 729 -17.21 -18.16 18.58
CA LEU A 729 -17.10 -17.83 17.16
C LEU A 729 -17.94 -18.79 16.31
N ARG A 730 -18.83 -18.22 15.49
CA ARG A 730 -19.69 -18.98 14.59
C ARG A 730 -18.91 -19.50 13.37
N ILE A 731 -19.35 -20.64 12.88
CA ILE A 731 -19.07 -21.15 11.53
C ILE A 731 -20.24 -20.65 10.64
N HIS A 732 -19.97 -20.38 9.36
CA HIS A 732 -21.02 -20.18 8.36
C HIS A 732 -21.19 -21.49 7.59
N ASP A 733 -22.41 -21.94 7.35
CA ASP A 733 -22.66 -23.28 6.80
C ASP A 733 -22.07 -23.48 5.40
N ASP A 734 -21.96 -22.41 4.61
CA ASP A 734 -21.33 -22.39 3.28
C ASP A 734 -19.79 -22.23 3.30
N SER A 735 -19.14 -22.22 4.47
CA SER A 735 -17.70 -21.99 4.58
C SER A 735 -16.88 -23.25 4.25
N LEU A 736 -16.08 -23.18 3.18
CA LEU A 736 -15.14 -24.22 2.77
C LEU A 736 -14.23 -24.65 3.93
N GLN A 737 -14.18 -25.95 4.18
CA GLN A 737 -13.31 -26.58 5.17
C GLN A 737 -12.07 -27.17 4.50
N TYR A 738 -11.05 -27.55 5.29
CA TYR A 738 -9.84 -28.18 4.75
C TYR A 738 -10.13 -29.50 4.01
N ILE A 739 -11.25 -30.16 4.35
CA ILE A 739 -11.70 -31.39 3.72
C ILE A 739 -12.18 -31.16 2.27
N ASP A 740 -12.81 -30.02 1.96
CA ASP A 740 -13.22 -29.65 0.60
C ASP A 740 -11.99 -29.42 -0.30
N TYR A 741 -10.98 -28.70 0.21
CA TYR A 741 -9.68 -28.55 -0.46
C TYR A 741 -9.07 -29.92 -0.78
N SER A 742 -9.07 -30.83 0.20
CA SER A 742 -8.50 -32.15 0.02
C SER A 742 -9.26 -33.01 -0.98
N ILE A 743 -10.59 -32.88 -1.08
CA ILE A 743 -11.37 -33.56 -2.11
C ILE A 743 -11.02 -32.99 -3.49
N HIS A 744 -10.89 -31.66 -3.60
CA HIS A 744 -10.50 -31.01 -4.85
C HIS A 744 -9.09 -31.40 -5.31
N GLU A 745 -8.12 -31.50 -4.39
CA GLU A 745 -6.74 -31.91 -4.65
C GLU A 745 -6.64 -33.31 -5.31
N HIS A 746 -7.61 -34.21 -5.04
CA HIS A 746 -7.69 -35.54 -5.67
C HIS A 746 -8.48 -35.58 -7.01
N ILE A 747 -9.09 -34.47 -7.46
CA ILE A 747 -9.83 -34.38 -8.73
C ILE A 747 -9.29 -33.33 -9.73
N MET A 748 -8.29 -32.51 -9.36
CA MET A 748 -7.58 -31.65 -10.30
C MET A 748 -6.95 -32.47 -11.43
N ASP A 749 -7.09 -32.03 -12.69
CA ASP A 749 -6.26 -32.55 -13.77
C ASP A 749 -4.82 -32.01 -13.64
N MET A 750 -3.99 -32.85 -13.04
CA MET A 750 -2.57 -32.56 -12.84
C MET A 750 -1.70 -33.07 -14.00
N THR A 751 -2.25 -33.60 -15.10
CA THR A 751 -1.50 -34.30 -16.16
C THR A 751 -0.32 -33.49 -16.68
N LEU A 752 -0.53 -32.25 -17.12
CA LEU A 752 0.56 -31.38 -17.63
C LEU A 752 1.63 -31.07 -16.57
N SER A 753 1.24 -30.97 -15.29
CA SER A 753 2.19 -30.77 -14.18
C SER A 753 2.97 -32.06 -13.86
N GLN A 754 2.32 -33.22 -13.97
CA GLN A 754 2.95 -34.52 -13.78
C GLN A 754 3.90 -34.86 -14.94
N GLU A 755 3.54 -34.54 -16.19
CA GLU A 755 4.41 -34.69 -17.36
C GLU A 755 5.65 -33.78 -17.23
N PHE A 756 5.47 -32.51 -16.85
CA PHE A 756 6.59 -31.60 -16.57
C PHE A 756 7.54 -32.16 -15.50
N TRP A 757 7.02 -32.59 -14.35
CA TRP A 757 7.86 -33.18 -13.30
C TRP A 757 8.40 -34.57 -13.66
N GLN A 758 7.77 -35.35 -14.53
CA GLN A 758 8.34 -36.60 -15.02
C GLN A 758 9.54 -36.34 -15.93
N LEU A 759 9.47 -35.34 -16.81
CA LEU A 759 10.54 -34.95 -17.72
C LEU A 759 11.73 -34.30 -17.01
N GLU A 760 11.49 -33.30 -16.14
CA GLU A 760 12.56 -32.61 -15.39
C GLU A 760 13.29 -33.52 -14.39
N LEU A 761 12.67 -34.63 -13.99
CA LEU A 761 13.20 -35.57 -13.00
C LEU A 761 13.60 -36.93 -13.60
N GLU A 762 13.46 -37.10 -14.92
CA GLU A 762 13.90 -38.30 -15.64
C GLU A 762 15.44 -38.43 -15.59
N GLY A 763 15.97 -39.64 -15.74
CA GLY A 763 17.40 -39.91 -15.59
C GLY A 763 17.92 -40.01 -14.15
N GLY A 764 17.13 -39.59 -13.14
CA GLY A 764 17.26 -40.07 -11.75
C GLY A 764 18.19 -39.28 -10.82
N ASN A 765 18.59 -38.04 -11.16
CA ASN A 765 19.52 -37.26 -10.34
C ASN A 765 19.02 -36.94 -8.90
N ILE A 766 17.70 -36.98 -8.64
CA ILE A 766 17.13 -36.91 -7.27
C ILE A 766 17.73 -37.97 -6.33
N ALA A 767 18.06 -39.16 -6.84
CA ALA A 767 18.51 -40.28 -5.99
C ALA A 767 19.90 -40.06 -5.37
N ARG A 768 20.65 -39.04 -5.79
CA ARG A 768 21.98 -38.72 -5.28
C ARG A 768 21.90 -37.87 -4.01
N LEU A 769 22.26 -38.46 -2.88
CA LEU A 769 22.57 -37.70 -1.66
C LEU A 769 23.73 -36.73 -1.93
N LEU A 770 23.54 -35.44 -1.63
CA LEU A 770 24.59 -34.43 -1.71
C LEU A 770 25.79 -34.79 -0.81
N SER A 771 27.00 -34.58 -1.32
CA SER A 771 28.28 -34.94 -0.67
C SER A 771 28.68 -33.95 0.42
N LEU A 772 27.77 -33.67 1.36
CA LEU A 772 27.99 -32.69 2.43
C LEU A 772 29.09 -33.13 3.43
N PRO A 773 29.92 -32.20 3.93
CA PRO A 773 30.92 -32.49 4.94
C PRO A 773 30.24 -32.76 6.29
N VAL A 774 30.18 -34.04 6.68
CA VAL A 774 29.58 -34.52 7.93
C VAL A 774 30.66 -35.02 8.89
N ASP A 775 30.58 -34.64 10.17
CA ASP A 775 31.54 -35.06 11.21
C ASP A 775 31.59 -36.58 11.40
N ARG A 776 30.51 -37.28 11.02
CA ARG A 776 30.36 -38.73 11.07
C ARG A 776 29.57 -39.19 9.85
N GLN A 777 30.07 -40.19 9.13
CA GLN A 777 29.32 -40.76 8.01
C GLN A 777 28.01 -41.41 8.48
N ARG A 778 26.96 -41.21 7.69
CA ARG A 778 25.60 -41.70 7.94
C ARG A 778 25.55 -43.22 7.71
N SER A 779 25.57 -44.02 8.77
CA SER A 779 25.51 -45.48 8.62
C SER A 779 24.13 -45.94 8.12
N SER A 780 24.12 -46.95 7.26
CA SER A 780 22.90 -47.62 6.78
C SER A 780 22.27 -48.55 7.83
N THR A 781 22.99 -48.83 8.91
CA THR A 781 22.61 -49.80 9.96
C THR A 781 21.96 -49.16 11.19
N ASN A 782 22.20 -47.87 11.46
CA ASN A 782 21.54 -47.19 12.58
C ASN A 782 20.20 -46.61 12.12
N GLN A 783 19.11 -47.33 12.41
CA GLN A 783 17.74 -46.80 12.28
C GLN A 783 17.51 -45.54 13.16
N GLN A 784 18.35 -45.33 14.17
CA GLN A 784 18.44 -44.08 14.92
C GLN A 784 18.92 -42.92 14.04
N ARG A 785 17.97 -42.31 13.32
CA ARG A 785 17.95 -40.87 13.05
C ARG A 785 17.78 -40.15 14.41
N SER A 786 18.82 -40.11 15.23
CA SER A 786 18.81 -39.44 16.54
C SER A 786 19.91 -38.39 16.59
N GLY A 787 19.52 -37.13 16.49
CA GLY A 787 20.38 -35.98 16.74
C GLY A 787 19.53 -34.86 17.32
N VAL A 788 20.03 -34.21 18.37
CA VAL A 788 19.42 -32.95 18.85
C VAL A 788 19.72 -31.89 17.79
N ALA A 789 18.67 -31.35 17.19
CA ALA A 789 18.83 -30.22 16.28
C ALA A 789 19.25 -28.98 17.08
N SER A 790 20.35 -28.35 16.70
CA SER A 790 20.75 -27.05 17.24
C SER A 790 20.49 -25.97 16.21
N ILE A 791 19.90 -24.85 16.65
CA ILE A 791 19.66 -23.68 15.81
C ILE A 791 20.86 -22.74 16.00
N ALA A 792 21.54 -22.43 14.89
CA ALA A 792 22.57 -21.40 14.85
C ALA A 792 21.99 -20.14 14.21
N GLU A 793 21.52 -19.20 15.02
CA GLU A 793 20.98 -17.93 14.51
C GLU A 793 22.11 -17.04 14.00
N ILE A 794 22.02 -16.62 12.73
CA ILE A 794 22.92 -15.65 12.12
C ILE A 794 22.11 -14.37 11.86
N THR A 795 22.24 -13.40 12.77
CA THR A 795 21.63 -12.07 12.58
C THR A 795 22.50 -11.24 11.65
N PHE A 796 21.96 -10.83 10.51
CA PHE A 796 22.60 -9.88 9.60
C PHE A 796 22.25 -8.43 10.02
N GLY A 797 23.26 -7.56 10.07
CA GLY A 797 23.04 -6.15 10.42
C GLY A 797 22.30 -5.38 9.32
N ASN A 798 21.62 -4.28 9.69
CA ASN A 798 20.78 -3.48 8.78
C ASN A 798 21.49 -3.05 7.47
N GLU A 799 22.79 -2.74 7.53
CA GLU A 799 23.61 -2.41 6.37
C GLU A 799 23.71 -3.57 5.37
N LEU A 800 23.93 -4.79 5.87
CA LEU A 800 23.99 -6.01 5.05
C LEU A 800 22.60 -6.41 4.56
N CYS A 801 21.55 -6.30 5.39
CA CYS A 801 20.16 -6.52 4.97
C CYS A 801 19.74 -5.55 3.87
N THR A 802 20.08 -4.26 3.99
CA THR A 802 19.84 -3.23 2.97
C THR A 802 20.65 -3.53 1.70
N SER A 803 21.91 -3.94 1.83
CA SER A 803 22.75 -4.37 0.70
C SER A 803 22.17 -5.60 -0.01
N PHE A 804 21.60 -6.56 0.73
CA PHE A 804 20.99 -7.78 0.20
C PHE A 804 19.66 -7.49 -0.53
N LEU A 805 18.80 -6.66 0.07
CA LEU A 805 17.63 -6.07 -0.57
C LEU A 805 18.01 -5.32 -1.86
N ASN A 806 19.06 -4.48 -1.80
CA ASN A 806 19.52 -3.69 -2.93
C ASN A 806 20.11 -4.55 -4.05
N TYR A 807 20.86 -5.61 -3.72
CA TYR A 807 21.40 -6.56 -4.71
C TYR A 807 20.28 -7.38 -5.36
N ALA A 808 19.28 -7.82 -4.61
CA ALA A 808 18.13 -8.55 -5.18
C ALA A 808 17.37 -7.63 -6.16
N SER A 809 17.03 -6.43 -5.68
CA SER A 809 16.40 -5.34 -6.46
C SER A 809 17.17 -4.99 -7.74
N SER A 810 18.50 -4.84 -7.67
CA SER A 810 19.32 -4.43 -8.82
C SER A 810 19.48 -5.51 -9.89
N HIS A 811 19.31 -6.79 -9.52
CA HIS A 811 19.36 -7.92 -10.46
C HIS A 811 17.96 -8.45 -10.85
N HIS A 812 16.90 -7.77 -10.39
CA HIS A 812 15.49 -8.14 -10.54
C HIS A 812 15.16 -9.53 -9.97
N LEU A 813 15.94 -9.96 -8.98
CA LEU A 813 15.68 -11.15 -8.19
C LEU A 813 14.76 -10.79 -7.02
N THR A 814 13.84 -11.69 -6.69
CA THR A 814 13.24 -11.69 -5.35
C THR A 814 14.32 -11.99 -4.30
N LEU A 815 14.10 -11.58 -3.06
CA LEU A 815 14.93 -11.98 -1.91
C LEU A 815 15.10 -13.50 -1.83
N PHE A 816 14.03 -14.25 -2.14
CA PHE A 816 14.03 -15.69 -2.21
C PHE A 816 15.01 -16.22 -3.27
N GLN A 817 14.93 -15.74 -4.53
CA GLN A 817 15.84 -16.17 -5.60
C GLN A 817 17.30 -15.82 -5.30
N LEU A 818 17.59 -14.67 -4.69
CA LEU A 818 18.94 -14.30 -4.27
C LEU A 818 19.46 -15.21 -3.16
N GLY A 819 18.65 -15.42 -2.10
CA GLY A 819 18.99 -16.32 -1.00
C GLY A 819 19.22 -17.75 -1.46
N LEU A 820 18.34 -18.27 -2.33
CA LEU A 820 18.45 -19.60 -2.92
C LEU A 820 19.72 -19.74 -3.77
N SER A 821 20.05 -18.72 -4.58
CA SER A 821 21.25 -18.69 -5.42
C SER A 821 22.54 -18.68 -4.57
N ILE A 822 22.56 -17.91 -3.47
CA ILE A 822 23.69 -17.89 -2.52
C ILE A 822 23.79 -19.21 -1.77
N PHE A 823 22.66 -19.85 -1.43
CA PHE A 823 22.63 -21.17 -0.81
C PHE A 823 23.13 -22.27 -1.77
N TYR A 824 22.79 -22.20 -3.06
CA TYR A 824 23.38 -23.07 -4.10
C TYR A 824 24.90 -22.89 -4.22
N VAL A 825 25.41 -21.65 -4.27
CA VAL A 825 26.86 -21.36 -4.32
C VAL A 825 27.57 -21.82 -3.04
N PHE A 826 26.90 -21.77 -1.88
CA PHE A 826 27.39 -22.31 -0.62
C PHE A 826 27.46 -23.85 -0.65
N LEU A 827 26.39 -24.52 -1.07
CA LEU A 827 26.34 -25.98 -1.21
C LEU A 827 27.39 -26.49 -2.22
N PHE A 828 27.50 -25.88 -3.40
CA PHE A 828 28.53 -26.18 -4.40
C PHE A 828 29.95 -26.16 -3.81
N LYS A 829 30.24 -25.19 -2.93
CA LYS A 829 31.53 -25.09 -2.23
C LYS A 829 31.71 -26.17 -1.16
N LEU A 830 30.64 -26.55 -0.45
CA LEU A 830 30.68 -27.60 0.58
C LEU A 830 30.81 -29.00 -0.02
N THR A 831 30.13 -29.30 -1.13
CA THR A 831 30.17 -30.61 -1.81
C THR A 831 31.41 -30.81 -2.69
N HIS A 832 32.40 -29.92 -2.60
CA HIS A 832 33.60 -29.89 -3.43
C HIS A 832 33.33 -29.81 -4.94
N GLY A 833 32.23 -29.17 -5.35
CA GLY A 833 31.93 -28.83 -6.74
C GLY A 833 30.88 -29.72 -7.42
N GLU A 834 29.96 -30.35 -6.69
CA GLU A 834 28.79 -30.98 -7.32
C GLU A 834 27.94 -29.88 -7.99
N THR A 835 27.85 -29.93 -9.33
CA THR A 835 27.20 -28.90 -10.16
C THR A 835 25.69 -29.07 -10.27
N ASP A 836 25.19 -30.28 -10.08
CA ASP A 836 23.76 -30.58 -9.99
C ASP A 836 23.39 -30.73 -8.51
N LEU A 837 22.46 -29.89 -8.06
CA LEU A 837 22.10 -29.70 -6.67
C LEU A 837 20.58 -29.70 -6.52
N CYS A 838 20.01 -30.82 -6.07
CA CYS A 838 18.60 -30.89 -5.73
C CYS A 838 18.39 -30.41 -4.28
N ILE A 839 17.56 -29.37 -4.10
CA ILE A 839 17.11 -28.86 -2.80
C ILE A 839 15.61 -28.58 -2.84
N SER A 840 14.92 -28.81 -1.73
CA SER A 840 13.52 -28.43 -1.59
C SER A 840 13.38 -26.96 -1.20
N SER A 841 12.25 -26.36 -1.59
CA SER A 841 11.76 -25.10 -1.06
C SER A 841 10.30 -25.25 -0.64
N ILE A 842 9.76 -24.28 0.10
CA ILE A 842 8.39 -24.29 0.61
C ILE A 842 7.65 -23.13 -0.02
N ASN A 843 6.50 -23.41 -0.63
CA ASN A 843 5.57 -22.43 -1.17
C ASN A 843 4.25 -22.44 -0.37
N ALA A 844 3.37 -21.48 -0.65
CA ALA A 844 2.14 -21.30 0.15
C ALA A 844 1.00 -22.25 -0.22
N ASN A 845 0.97 -22.79 -1.45
CA ASN A 845 -0.06 -23.70 -2.00
C ASN A 845 -1.52 -23.32 -1.62
N ARG A 846 -1.83 -22.03 -1.73
CA ARG A 846 -3.16 -21.44 -1.51
C ARG A 846 -3.46 -20.57 -2.73
N TYR A 847 -3.82 -21.24 -3.82
CA TYR A 847 -4.16 -20.67 -5.12
C TYR A 847 -5.60 -20.13 -5.14
#